data_AF-A0ABD1XFY6-F1
#
_entry.id   AF-A0ABD1XFY6-F1
#
_cell.length_a   1.000
_cell.length_b   1.000
_cell.length_c   1.000
_cell.angle_alpha   90.00
_cell.angle_beta   90.00
_cell.angle_gamma   90.00
#
_symmetry.space_group_name_H-M   'P 1'
#
loop_
_entity.id
_entity.type
_entity.pdbx_description
1 polymer ?
#
loop_
_entity_poly.entity_id
_entity_poly.type
_entity_poly.pdbx_seq_one_letter_code
_entity_poly.pdbx_strand_id
1 'polypeptide(L)'
;MADSILFEDIFTIVAVDPDGKKWDRVRRYVAHSELDMDLLLDVNTDVYPMQVEEKFALAMATTLSLDGTMDDGFFDQSGRKSLADKFEYVMYGKLYKYSDVEVNGISKVEVYISFGGLLMMLKGDPNHLNAFQVDQRLYLLIRKVPLVSSCRLRIAFLQARGHIAFCWLILERVWRPWRLILLCRKQGIKGFPFIPLIGQLPQISKVLSDTAQGSGMEWKAVSTAGECILSHGKIFYFTTAETVRICVADPDLIKDILQNNADCYCKPSFIHDLELIRTGIFASCGDVWAPQRQLLQLLFAPKVIKTEMSGINQLSRAALRSWTNEIDSKSGGELSVHKRLSELTLNVIKMLSVGEEGWGSDDQTSSNIAETFSRYLLNCRKLFFDFPSAVPGYRFLPTKLNKDIMKDEAWLTKVIEDLIVSRSREYVATSSEEREHKDVLDVLLTTVTINGQQVRDNGLTFLMAGHHTTASLLSWCMYLLALHPLWQERARAEVEEFCSNGEVDWNTLGQFKTLSMILSETLRLFPPIPLIGRQCVKENSVGPYVIPPGVEIIIPTAVLHRDKELWGEDADQFQPMRFANGLSKASKHILAYLPFGSGPRTCIGQNLALAEARTILATILPVYSWNLGPGYLHCPEVSLALHPKFDIPIVIQRLR
;
A
#
# COMPACT_ATOMS: atom_id res chain seq x y z
N MET A 1 -12.25 1.88 -27.56
CA MET A 1 -12.08 2.94 -28.58
C MET A 1 -11.77 2.21 -29.86
N ALA A 2 -12.60 2.35 -30.89
CA ALA A 2 -12.38 1.66 -32.16
C ALA A 2 -11.19 2.33 -32.87
N ASP A 3 -10.16 1.56 -33.23
CA ASP A 3 -9.03 2.06 -34.02
C ASP A 3 -9.53 2.47 -35.40
N SER A 4 -9.58 3.77 -35.67
CA SER A 4 -9.99 4.35 -36.96
C SER A 4 -8.90 4.25 -38.04
N ILE A 5 -7.68 3.88 -37.63
CA ILE A 5 -6.50 3.70 -38.48
C ILE A 5 -6.35 2.21 -38.78
N LEU A 6 -6.36 1.85 -40.05
CA LEU A 6 -6.22 0.47 -40.53
C LEU A 6 -4.76 0.05 -40.69
N PHE A 7 -3.88 1.01 -40.97
CA PHE A 7 -2.47 0.77 -41.23
C PHE A 7 -1.68 2.05 -40.96
N GLU A 8 -0.51 1.93 -40.32
CA GLU A 8 0.44 3.01 -40.12
C GLU A 8 1.87 2.46 -40.19
N ASP A 9 2.73 3.10 -40.99
CA ASP A 9 4.14 2.72 -41.13
C ASP A 9 5.01 3.89 -41.61
N ILE A 10 6.33 3.75 -41.50
CA ILE A 10 7.34 4.71 -41.98
C ILE A 10 8.08 4.12 -43.18
N PHE A 11 7.99 4.82 -44.31
CA PHE A 11 8.62 4.41 -45.56
C PHE A 11 9.86 5.26 -45.85
N THR A 12 10.87 4.63 -46.43
CA THR A 12 12.05 5.29 -46.98
C THR A 12 11.99 5.22 -48.50
N ILE A 13 12.11 6.36 -49.20
CA ILE A 13 12.06 6.41 -50.67
C ILE A 13 13.36 5.82 -51.23
N VAL A 14 13.23 4.75 -52.01
CA VAL A 14 14.35 4.03 -52.63
C VAL A 14 14.57 4.49 -54.07
N ALA A 15 13.50 4.80 -54.80
CA ALA A 15 13.58 5.25 -56.19
C ALA A 15 12.40 6.14 -56.58
N VAL A 16 12.56 6.87 -57.68
CA VAL A 16 11.51 7.70 -58.28
C VAL A 16 11.41 7.38 -59.76
N ASP A 17 10.19 7.18 -60.25
CA ASP A 17 9.83 6.87 -61.63
C ASP A 17 10.58 5.64 -62.19
N PRO A 18 10.40 4.43 -61.62
CA PRO A 18 11.13 3.22 -62.02
C PRO A 18 10.91 2.83 -63.50
N ASP A 19 9.76 3.20 -64.08
CA ASP A 19 9.40 2.97 -65.48
C ASP A 19 9.68 4.19 -66.38
N GLY A 20 10.37 5.22 -65.87
CA GLY A 20 10.52 6.53 -66.52
C GLY A 20 9.37 7.50 -66.23
N LYS A 21 9.64 8.80 -66.37
CA LYS A 21 8.67 9.88 -66.09
C LYS A 21 7.52 9.86 -67.10
N LYS A 22 6.31 9.52 -66.63
CA LYS A 22 5.10 9.42 -67.48
C LYS A 22 4.25 10.70 -67.51
N TRP A 23 4.30 11.53 -66.47
CA TRP A 23 3.48 12.75 -66.33
C TRP A 23 4.29 13.90 -65.76
N ASP A 24 3.94 15.15 -66.12
CA ASP A 24 4.77 16.31 -65.74
C ASP A 24 4.70 16.69 -64.27
N ARG A 25 3.51 16.57 -63.67
CA ARG A 25 3.20 16.99 -62.29
C ARG A 25 3.00 15.83 -61.31
N VAL A 26 3.16 14.60 -61.78
CA VAL A 26 2.98 13.39 -60.96
C VAL A 26 4.23 12.54 -61.09
N ARG A 27 4.75 12.10 -59.94
CA ARG A 27 5.84 11.13 -59.90
C ARG A 27 5.45 9.90 -59.11
N ARG A 28 5.99 8.77 -59.54
CA ARG A 28 5.80 7.47 -58.89
C ARG A 28 6.97 7.19 -57.97
N TYR A 29 6.70 7.17 -56.67
CA TYR A 29 7.70 6.86 -55.66
C TYR A 29 7.71 5.36 -55.37
N VAL A 30 8.91 4.78 -55.30
CA VAL A 30 9.16 3.42 -54.79
C VAL A 30 9.73 3.58 -53.39
N ALA A 31 9.09 3.00 -52.40
CA ALA A 31 9.51 3.10 -51.02
C ALA A 31 9.41 1.75 -50.30
N HIS A 32 10.26 1.56 -49.30
CA HIS A 32 10.32 0.35 -48.49
C HIS A 32 10.30 0.70 -47.00
N SER A 33 9.65 -0.13 -46.18
CA SER A 33 9.54 0.11 -44.73
C SER A 33 10.38 -0.87 -43.90
N GLU A 34 10.53 -0.59 -42.60
CA GLU A 34 11.21 -1.48 -41.66
C GLU A 34 10.38 -2.74 -41.32
N LEU A 35 9.09 -2.77 -41.69
CA LEU A 35 8.18 -3.92 -41.56
C LEU A 35 8.16 -4.83 -42.79
N ASP A 36 9.15 -4.72 -43.69
CA ASP A 36 9.23 -5.46 -44.97
C ASP A 36 8.03 -5.20 -45.92
N MET A 37 7.54 -3.96 -45.93
CA MET A 37 6.48 -3.51 -46.84
C MET A 37 7.06 -2.78 -48.06
N ASP A 38 6.58 -3.13 -49.25
CA ASP A 38 6.90 -2.45 -50.50
C ASP A 38 5.75 -1.54 -50.93
N LEU A 39 6.07 -0.30 -51.28
CA LEU A 39 5.11 0.73 -51.65
C LEU A 39 5.45 1.35 -53.01
N LEU A 40 4.45 1.39 -53.90
CA LEU A 40 4.41 2.27 -55.06
C LEU A 40 3.34 3.33 -54.84
N LEU A 41 3.70 4.60 -54.94
CA LEU A 41 2.79 5.71 -54.67
C LEU A 41 2.95 6.84 -55.67
N ASP A 42 1.87 7.19 -56.36
CA ASP A 42 1.80 8.37 -57.21
C ASP A 42 1.45 9.60 -56.36
N VAL A 43 2.29 10.64 -56.43
CA VAL A 43 2.08 11.91 -55.71
C VAL A 43 2.19 13.08 -56.67
N ASN A 44 1.32 14.07 -56.48
CA ASN A 44 1.42 15.34 -57.19
C ASN A 44 2.61 16.15 -56.64
N THR A 45 3.67 16.26 -57.44
CA THR A 45 4.93 16.88 -57.00
C THR A 45 4.86 18.39 -56.86
N ASP A 46 3.86 19.05 -57.44
CA ASP A 46 3.63 20.49 -57.23
C ASP A 46 3.07 20.76 -55.83
N VAL A 47 2.38 19.77 -55.25
CA VAL A 47 1.75 19.89 -53.93
C VAL A 47 2.66 19.32 -52.83
N TYR A 48 3.29 18.17 -53.08
CA TYR A 48 4.05 17.47 -52.05
C TYR A 48 5.30 16.79 -52.63
N PRO A 49 6.37 17.56 -52.89
CA PRO A 49 7.60 17.04 -53.47
C PRO A 49 8.37 16.18 -52.47
N MET A 50 8.78 14.98 -52.86
CA MET A 50 9.64 14.09 -52.06
C MET A 50 10.89 13.67 -52.83
N GLN A 51 11.98 13.35 -52.11
CA GLN A 51 13.28 12.96 -52.68
C GLN A 51 13.70 11.54 -52.27
N VAL A 52 14.62 10.94 -53.03
CA VAL A 52 15.24 9.65 -52.66
C VAL A 52 15.95 9.80 -51.31
N GLU A 53 15.94 8.75 -50.49
CA GLU A 53 16.42 8.71 -49.10
C GLU A 53 15.60 9.51 -48.07
N GLU A 54 14.57 10.27 -48.48
CA GLU A 54 13.64 10.87 -47.52
C GLU A 54 12.77 9.79 -46.87
N LYS A 55 12.49 9.97 -45.57
CA LYS A 55 11.53 9.16 -44.81
C LYS A 55 10.20 9.92 -44.66
N PHE A 56 9.09 9.20 -44.78
CA PHE A 56 7.76 9.74 -44.51
C PHE A 56 6.91 8.73 -43.74
N ALA A 57 6.04 9.23 -42.88
CA ALA A 57 5.03 8.42 -42.20
C ALA A 57 3.76 8.40 -43.05
N LEU A 58 3.20 7.20 -43.23
CA LEU A 58 1.98 6.94 -43.99
C LEU A 58 0.97 6.27 -43.07
N ALA A 59 -0.26 6.78 -43.04
CA ALA A 59 -1.38 6.15 -42.36
C ALA A 59 -2.59 6.02 -43.29
N MET A 60 -3.35 4.93 -43.14
CA MET A 60 -4.61 4.69 -43.85
C MET A 60 -5.76 4.60 -42.85
N ALA A 61 -6.84 5.34 -43.09
CA ALA A 61 -7.99 5.42 -42.19
C ALA A 61 -9.32 5.38 -42.95
N THR A 62 -10.38 4.87 -42.33
CA THR A 62 -11.74 4.85 -42.90
C THR A 62 -12.49 6.16 -42.67
N THR A 63 -12.07 6.95 -41.68
CA THR A 63 -12.65 8.23 -41.31
C THR A 63 -11.57 9.18 -40.81
N LEU A 64 -11.80 10.49 -40.93
CA LEU A 64 -10.96 11.54 -40.34
C LEU A 64 -11.41 11.92 -38.91
N SER A 65 -12.55 11.43 -38.45
CA SER A 65 -13.08 11.73 -37.11
C SER A 65 -12.27 11.04 -36.02
N LEU A 66 -11.86 11.79 -34.99
CA LEU A 66 -11.04 11.28 -33.88
C LEU A 66 -11.78 10.27 -32.98
N ASP A 67 -13.11 10.26 -33.03
CA ASP A 67 -13.98 9.35 -32.28
C ASP A 67 -14.38 8.10 -33.08
N GLY A 68 -13.89 7.96 -34.31
CA GLY A 68 -14.20 6.82 -35.19
C GLY A 68 -15.57 6.89 -35.88
N THR A 69 -16.29 8.01 -35.77
CA THR A 69 -17.55 8.21 -36.49
C THR A 69 -17.33 8.21 -38.00
N MET A 70 -18.23 7.57 -38.76
CA MET A 70 -18.15 7.54 -40.22
C MET A 70 -18.37 8.92 -40.80
N ASP A 71 -17.61 9.24 -41.84
CA ASP A 71 -17.73 10.48 -42.59
C ASP A 71 -19.06 10.50 -43.37
N ASP A 72 -19.82 11.60 -43.27
CA ASP A 72 -21.11 11.76 -43.95
C ASP A 72 -20.95 12.18 -45.43
N GLY A 73 -19.70 12.40 -45.87
CA GLY A 73 -19.35 12.76 -47.24
C GLY A 73 -19.49 14.26 -47.53
N PHE A 74 -19.79 15.08 -46.51
CA PHE A 74 -19.83 16.53 -46.62
C PHE A 74 -18.66 17.16 -45.88
N PHE A 75 -17.91 18.01 -46.59
CA PHE A 75 -16.83 18.78 -45.97
C PHE A 75 -17.41 19.88 -45.07
N ASP A 76 -17.25 19.75 -43.76
CA ASP A 76 -17.67 20.73 -42.76
C ASP A 76 -16.53 21.72 -42.42
N GLN A 77 -16.80 23.03 -42.54
CA GLN A 77 -15.85 24.10 -42.22
C GLN A 77 -15.87 24.51 -40.73
N SER A 78 -16.52 23.74 -39.85
CA SER A 78 -16.67 24.05 -38.42
C SER A 78 -15.39 24.12 -37.59
N GLY A 79 -14.20 23.89 -38.18
CA GLY A 79 -12.91 23.99 -37.51
C GLY A 79 -12.67 22.90 -36.45
N ARG A 80 -13.39 21.78 -36.53
CA ARG A 80 -13.20 20.62 -35.66
C ARG A 80 -11.85 19.97 -35.92
N LYS A 81 -11.18 19.55 -34.84
CA LYS A 81 -9.92 18.83 -34.94
C LYS A 81 -10.15 17.47 -35.60
N SER A 82 -9.31 17.14 -36.58
CA SER A 82 -9.40 15.91 -37.37
C SER A 82 -8.09 15.14 -37.35
N LEU A 83 -8.12 13.88 -37.81
CA LEU A 83 -6.90 13.11 -38.05
C LEU A 83 -6.00 13.79 -39.09
N ALA A 84 -6.57 14.49 -40.07
CA ALA A 84 -5.82 15.20 -41.11
C ALA A 84 -4.92 16.30 -40.55
N ASP A 85 -5.25 16.91 -39.40
CA ASP A 85 -4.45 17.98 -38.78
C ASP A 85 -3.03 17.55 -38.38
N LYS A 86 -2.79 16.23 -38.28
CA LYS A 86 -1.49 15.64 -37.93
C LYS A 86 -0.62 15.33 -39.15
N PHE A 87 -1.15 15.50 -40.36
CA PHE A 87 -0.52 15.12 -41.62
C PHE A 87 -0.48 16.29 -42.59
N GLU A 88 0.45 16.22 -43.54
CA GLU A 88 0.75 17.32 -44.45
C GLU A 88 0.10 17.12 -45.83
N TYR A 89 -0.16 15.86 -46.20
CA TYR A 89 -0.75 15.50 -47.48
C TYR A 89 -1.82 14.42 -47.29
N VAL A 90 -3.01 14.67 -47.83
CA VAL A 90 -4.19 13.82 -47.65
C VAL A 90 -4.82 13.51 -49.01
N MET A 91 -5.10 12.23 -49.25
CA MET A 91 -5.84 11.78 -50.43
C MET A 91 -7.02 10.91 -50.01
N TYR A 92 -8.14 11.02 -50.71
CA TYR A 92 -9.31 10.18 -50.50
C TYR A 92 -9.59 9.33 -51.73
N GLY A 93 -9.74 8.03 -51.53
CA GLY A 93 -9.73 7.06 -52.62
C GLY A 93 -10.49 5.79 -52.31
N LYS A 94 -10.44 4.87 -53.26
CA LYS A 94 -11.15 3.59 -53.20
C LYS A 94 -10.20 2.45 -53.53
N LEU A 95 -10.22 1.43 -52.68
CA LEU A 95 -9.52 0.17 -52.92
C LEU A 95 -10.26 -0.59 -54.02
N TYR A 96 -9.57 -0.90 -55.12
CA TYR A 96 -10.21 -1.53 -56.29
C TYR A 96 -9.66 -2.92 -56.61
N LYS A 97 -8.51 -3.31 -56.04
CA LYS A 97 -7.96 -4.65 -56.21
C LYS A 97 -7.21 -5.08 -54.95
N TYR A 98 -7.50 -6.29 -54.51
CA TYR A 98 -6.81 -7.01 -53.45
C TYR A 98 -6.38 -8.35 -54.04
N SER A 99 -5.13 -8.76 -53.87
CA SER A 99 -4.61 -9.99 -54.50
C SER A 99 -3.60 -10.68 -53.60
N ASP A 100 -3.78 -11.98 -53.42
CA ASP A 100 -2.81 -12.83 -52.74
C ASP A 100 -1.72 -13.24 -53.73
N VAL A 101 -0.46 -13.07 -53.34
CA VAL A 101 0.71 -13.35 -54.19
C VAL A 101 1.70 -14.21 -53.41
N GLU A 102 2.04 -15.37 -53.98
CA GLU A 102 3.03 -16.27 -53.40
C GLU A 102 4.39 -15.98 -54.04
N VAL A 103 5.36 -15.52 -53.25
CA VAL A 103 6.72 -15.22 -53.72
C VAL A 103 7.70 -16.06 -52.90
N ASN A 104 8.45 -16.94 -53.56
CA ASN A 104 9.46 -17.81 -52.92
C ASN A 104 8.93 -18.64 -51.73
N GLY A 105 7.66 -19.08 -51.78
CA GLY A 105 7.03 -19.88 -50.70
C GLY A 105 6.56 -19.06 -49.49
N ILE A 106 6.61 -17.72 -49.58
CA ILE A 106 6.06 -16.80 -48.59
C ILE A 106 4.81 -16.15 -49.18
N SER A 107 3.68 -16.26 -48.47
CA SER A 107 2.43 -15.61 -48.84
C SER A 107 2.52 -14.12 -48.53
N LYS A 108 2.43 -13.27 -49.56
CA LYS A 108 2.30 -11.80 -49.45
C LYS A 108 0.95 -11.37 -50.03
N VAL A 109 0.48 -10.21 -49.60
CA VAL A 109 -0.74 -9.57 -50.13
C VAL A 109 -0.37 -8.30 -50.86
N GLU A 110 -1.05 -8.01 -51.97
CA GLU A 110 -0.98 -6.76 -52.71
C GLU A 110 -2.33 -6.02 -52.70
N VAL A 111 -2.32 -4.77 -52.27
CA VAL A 111 -3.48 -3.88 -52.20
C VAL A 111 -3.29 -2.72 -53.16
N TYR A 112 -4.30 -2.47 -54.01
CA TYR A 112 -4.29 -1.40 -55.00
C TYR A 112 -5.42 -0.40 -54.74
N ILE A 113 -5.06 0.88 -54.66
CA ILE A 113 -5.95 1.98 -54.31
C ILE A 113 -5.85 3.07 -55.36
N SER A 114 -6.99 3.66 -55.73
CA SER A 114 -7.08 4.80 -56.64
C SER A 114 -7.60 6.03 -55.92
N PHE A 115 -6.87 7.14 -56.05
CA PHE A 115 -7.16 8.45 -55.47
C PHE A 115 -7.49 9.45 -56.58
N GLY A 116 -8.54 9.16 -57.37
CA GLY A 116 -8.98 10.05 -58.44
C GLY A 116 -7.97 10.20 -59.58
N GLY A 117 -7.21 9.15 -59.89
CA GLY A 117 -6.21 9.12 -60.97
C GLY A 117 -4.77 8.91 -60.50
N LEU A 118 -4.48 9.21 -59.23
CA LEU A 118 -3.22 8.82 -58.57
C LEU A 118 -3.35 7.39 -58.03
N LEU A 119 -2.37 6.54 -58.31
CA LEU A 119 -2.41 5.13 -57.92
C LEU A 119 -1.45 4.84 -56.76
N MET A 120 -1.86 3.88 -55.94
CA MET A 120 -1.05 3.29 -54.88
C MET A 120 -1.11 1.77 -54.97
N MET A 121 0.04 1.12 -54.77
CA MET A 121 0.15 -0.32 -54.53
C MET A 121 0.97 -0.54 -53.26
N LEU A 122 0.42 -1.30 -52.32
CA LEU A 122 1.09 -1.71 -51.09
C LEU A 122 1.19 -3.22 -51.05
N LYS A 123 2.39 -3.75 -50.78
CA LYS A 123 2.69 -5.18 -50.75
C LYS A 123 3.41 -5.57 -49.47
N GLY A 124 2.98 -6.66 -48.84
CA GLY A 124 3.67 -7.16 -47.63
C GLY A 124 2.95 -8.30 -46.93
N ASP A 125 3.22 -8.45 -45.63
CA ASP A 125 2.66 -9.53 -44.79
C ASP A 125 1.13 -9.42 -44.65
N PRO A 126 0.38 -10.53 -44.86
CA PRO A 126 -1.07 -10.56 -44.71
C PRO A 126 -1.59 -10.05 -43.34
N ASN A 127 -0.82 -10.24 -42.26
CA ASN A 127 -1.23 -9.82 -40.91
C ASN A 127 -1.40 -8.31 -40.78
N HIS A 128 -0.68 -7.52 -41.59
CA HIS A 128 -0.75 -6.07 -41.58
C HIS A 128 -1.81 -5.51 -42.55
N LEU A 129 -2.34 -6.34 -43.44
CA LEU A 129 -3.27 -5.92 -44.50
C LEU A 129 -4.65 -6.63 -44.42
N ASN A 130 -4.91 -7.37 -43.34
CA ASN A 130 -6.16 -8.11 -43.14
C ASN A 130 -7.42 -7.23 -43.00
N ALA A 131 -7.26 -5.95 -42.67
CA ALA A 131 -8.36 -5.03 -42.42
C ALA A 131 -8.91 -4.37 -43.70
N PHE A 132 -8.31 -4.65 -44.87
CA PHE A 132 -8.66 -4.04 -46.15
C PHE A 132 -9.70 -4.86 -46.93
N GLN A 133 -10.68 -4.18 -47.52
CA GLN A 133 -11.72 -4.80 -48.34
C GLN A 133 -11.83 -4.13 -49.71
N VAL A 134 -12.13 -4.92 -50.74
CA VAL A 134 -12.44 -4.39 -52.08
C VAL A 134 -13.68 -3.50 -51.99
N ASP A 135 -13.64 -2.39 -52.73
CA ASP A 135 -14.62 -1.32 -52.71
C ASP A 135 -14.64 -0.41 -51.47
N GLN A 136 -13.74 -0.62 -50.52
CA GLN A 136 -13.61 0.22 -49.33
C GLN A 136 -13.07 1.62 -49.68
N ARG A 137 -13.68 2.64 -49.06
CA ARG A 137 -13.25 4.04 -49.14
C ARG A 137 -12.28 4.36 -48.02
N LEU A 138 -11.17 5.00 -48.37
CA LEU A 138 -10.03 5.18 -47.47
C LEU A 138 -9.40 6.56 -47.66
N TYR A 139 -8.93 7.11 -46.55
CA TYR A 139 -8.04 8.26 -46.51
C TYR A 139 -6.60 7.78 -46.43
N LEU A 140 -5.74 8.33 -47.29
CA LEU A 140 -4.29 8.23 -47.20
C LEU A 140 -3.75 9.51 -46.57
N LEU A 141 -2.96 9.37 -45.51
CA LEU A 141 -2.42 10.46 -44.72
C LEU A 141 -0.89 10.36 -44.72
N ILE A 142 -0.20 11.42 -45.16
CA ILE A 142 1.27 11.44 -45.30
C ILE A 142 1.86 12.66 -44.60
N ARG A 143 2.98 12.48 -43.91
CA ARG A 143 3.82 13.57 -43.37
C ARG A 143 5.31 13.25 -43.49
N LYS A 144 6.14 14.25 -43.77
CA LYS A 144 7.59 14.04 -43.82
C LYS A 144 8.12 13.74 -42.42
N VAL A 145 9.05 12.80 -42.33
CA VAL A 145 9.82 12.59 -41.10
C VAL A 145 11.10 13.41 -41.24
N PRO A 146 11.27 14.51 -40.49
CA PRO A 146 12.46 15.34 -40.63
C PRO A 146 13.72 14.50 -40.36
N LEU A 147 14.72 14.63 -41.24
CA LEU A 147 16.08 14.10 -41.04
C LEU A 147 16.73 14.87 -39.88
N VAL A 148 16.37 14.52 -38.65
CA VAL A 148 17.05 15.01 -37.47
C VAL A 148 18.42 14.34 -37.45
N SER A 149 19.49 15.14 -37.49
CA SER A 149 20.85 14.70 -37.15
C SER A 149 20.83 14.11 -35.73
N SER A 150 20.68 12.79 -35.67
CA SER A 150 19.95 12.08 -34.62
C SER A 150 20.72 11.90 -33.32
N CYS A 151 22.01 12.23 -33.27
CA CYS A 151 22.79 12.14 -32.03
C CYS A 151 22.83 13.45 -31.23
N ARG A 152 23.10 14.61 -31.84
CA ARG A 152 23.39 15.83 -31.06
C ARG A 152 22.15 16.43 -30.39
N LEU A 153 21.00 16.45 -31.07
CA LEU A 153 19.75 16.92 -30.45
C LEU A 153 19.26 15.94 -29.37
N ARG A 154 19.33 14.61 -29.61
CA ARG A 154 18.94 13.62 -28.60
C ARG A 154 19.82 13.69 -27.35
N ILE A 155 21.14 13.87 -27.53
CA ILE A 155 22.08 14.09 -26.42
C ILE A 155 21.75 15.41 -25.71
N ALA A 156 21.51 16.51 -26.42
CA ALA A 156 21.16 17.80 -25.81
C ALA A 156 19.82 17.74 -25.06
N PHE A 157 18.80 17.04 -25.58
CA PHE A 157 17.52 16.81 -24.89
C PHE A 157 17.68 15.88 -23.68
N LEU A 158 18.49 14.83 -23.77
CA LEU A 158 18.82 13.95 -22.64
C LEU A 158 19.63 14.70 -21.57
N GLN A 159 20.58 15.54 -21.98
CA GLN A 159 21.35 16.41 -21.10
C GLN A 159 20.46 17.45 -20.44
N ALA A 160 19.58 18.13 -21.18
CA ALA A 160 18.62 19.07 -20.63
C ALA A 160 17.66 18.40 -19.64
N ARG A 161 17.14 17.20 -19.97
CA ARG A 161 16.32 16.39 -19.04
C ARG A 161 17.12 15.95 -17.81
N GLY A 162 18.37 15.57 -17.99
CA GLY A 162 19.30 15.23 -16.91
C GLY A 162 19.59 16.43 -16.00
N HIS A 163 19.80 17.62 -16.57
CA HIS A 163 19.99 18.86 -15.82
C HIS A 163 18.73 19.27 -15.06
N ILE A 164 17.56 19.20 -15.70
CA ILE A 164 16.27 19.46 -15.03
C ILE A 164 16.06 18.47 -13.88
N ALA A 165 16.29 17.18 -14.11
CA ALA A 165 16.17 16.14 -13.08
C ALA A 165 17.18 16.35 -11.94
N PHE A 166 18.41 16.76 -12.25
CA PHE A 166 19.44 17.07 -11.26
C PHE A 166 19.07 18.30 -10.44
N CYS A 167 18.66 19.39 -11.07
CA CYS A 167 18.19 20.61 -10.40
C CYS A 167 16.97 20.30 -9.50
N TRP A 168 16.03 19.50 -9.99
CA TRP A 168 14.88 19.05 -9.21
C TRP A 168 15.30 18.21 -8.00
N LEU A 169 16.26 17.28 -8.17
CA LEU A 169 16.79 16.45 -7.09
C LEU A 169 17.50 17.28 -6.02
N ILE A 170 18.31 18.26 -6.42
CA ILE A 170 18.94 19.21 -5.49
C ILE A 170 17.88 20.04 -4.76
N LEU A 171 16.86 20.51 -5.48
CA LEU A 171 15.79 21.31 -4.92
C LEU A 171 14.97 20.51 -3.88
N GLU A 172 14.54 19.31 -4.21
CA GLU A 172 13.70 18.47 -3.33
C GLU A 172 14.47 17.81 -2.19
N ARG A 173 15.71 17.37 -2.41
CA ARG A 173 16.46 16.59 -1.40
C ARG A 173 17.50 17.37 -0.61
N VAL A 174 17.84 18.59 -1.04
CA VAL A 174 18.81 19.44 -0.34
C VAL A 174 18.20 20.78 0.06
N TRP A 175 17.68 21.54 -0.90
CA TRP A 175 17.22 22.90 -0.63
C TRP A 175 15.93 22.95 0.20
N ARG A 176 14.91 22.15 -0.16
CA ARG A 176 13.64 22.09 0.55
C ARG A 176 13.81 21.63 2.01
N PRO A 177 14.52 20.52 2.32
CA PRO A 177 14.72 20.09 3.70
C PRO A 177 15.53 21.12 4.50
N TRP A 178 16.56 21.70 3.89
CA TRP A 178 17.35 22.77 4.51
C TRP A 178 16.49 23.99 4.88
N ARG A 179 15.61 24.44 3.96
CA ARG A 179 14.67 25.53 4.22
C ARG A 179 13.72 25.21 5.37
N LEU A 180 13.16 24.00 5.42
CA LEU A 180 12.28 23.55 6.50
C LEU A 180 13.02 23.50 7.86
N ILE A 181 14.27 23.06 7.87
CA ILE A 181 15.11 23.06 9.08
C ILE A 181 15.39 24.48 9.57
N LEU A 182 15.65 25.42 8.66
CA LEU A 182 15.80 26.83 9.04
C LEU A 182 14.53 27.39 9.68
N LEU A 183 13.35 27.00 9.19
CA LEU A 183 12.08 27.36 9.82
C LEU A 183 11.95 26.76 11.22
N CYS A 184 12.33 25.49 11.42
CA CYS A 184 12.35 24.88 12.75
C CYS A 184 13.27 25.64 13.72
N ARG A 185 14.49 25.97 13.27
CA ARG A 185 15.48 26.70 14.08
C ARG A 185 15.03 28.11 14.43
N LYS A 186 14.40 28.84 13.50
CA LYS A 186 13.84 30.18 13.76
C LYS A 186 12.78 30.18 14.86
N GLN A 187 12.10 29.05 15.03
CA GLN A 187 11.07 28.86 16.06
C GLN A 187 11.64 28.28 17.36
N GLY A 188 12.96 28.14 17.48
CA GLY A 188 13.61 27.61 18.68
C GLY A 188 13.60 26.08 18.80
N ILE A 189 13.11 25.36 17.79
CA ILE A 189 13.13 23.88 17.80
C ILE A 189 14.56 23.40 17.56
N LYS A 190 15.14 22.76 18.57
CA LYS A 190 16.46 22.12 18.49
C LYS A 190 16.38 20.84 17.66
N GLY A 191 17.51 20.34 17.17
CA GLY A 191 17.51 19.12 16.39
C GLY A 191 18.88 18.75 15.88
N PHE A 192 18.91 17.65 15.14
CA PHE A 192 20.16 17.10 14.63
C PHE A 192 20.76 17.96 13.51
N PRO A 193 22.08 17.87 13.27
CA PRO A 193 22.71 18.46 12.09
C PRO A 193 22.10 17.91 10.80
N PHE A 194 21.91 18.77 9.81
CA PHE A 194 21.43 18.35 8.49
C PHE A 194 22.57 17.67 7.72
N ILE A 195 22.35 16.42 7.33
CA ILE A 195 23.25 15.65 6.46
C ILE A 195 22.52 15.49 5.12
N PRO A 196 22.97 16.15 4.03
CA PRO A 196 22.29 16.08 2.74
C PRO A 196 22.06 14.64 2.26
N LEU A 197 20.91 14.39 1.62
CA LEU A 197 20.48 13.11 1.03
C LEU A 197 20.23 11.95 2.00
N ILE A 198 20.90 11.91 3.15
CA ILE A 198 20.90 10.75 4.06
C ILE A 198 20.25 11.11 5.40
N GLY A 199 20.51 12.30 5.94
CA GLY A 199 20.05 12.68 7.27
C GLY A 199 20.56 11.73 8.36
N GLN A 200 19.68 11.34 9.27
CA GLN A 200 19.93 10.42 10.39
C GLN A 200 19.56 8.97 10.07
N LEU A 201 19.48 8.60 8.78
CA LEU A 201 19.15 7.23 8.37
C LEU A 201 20.06 6.15 8.99
N PRO A 202 21.41 6.29 9.03
CA PRO A 202 22.27 5.26 9.61
C PRO A 202 21.99 5.02 11.10
N GLN A 203 21.71 6.09 11.86
CA GLN A 203 21.36 6.01 13.27
C GLN A 203 20.01 5.31 13.46
N ILE A 204 19.01 5.68 12.66
CA ILE A 204 17.67 5.08 12.73
C ILE A 204 17.70 3.61 12.31
N SER A 205 18.36 3.30 11.19
CA SER A 205 18.55 1.94 10.71
C SER A 205 19.24 1.08 11.76
N LYS A 206 20.32 1.61 12.38
CA LYS A 206 20.97 0.94 13.51
C LYS A 206 19.98 0.66 14.62
N VAL A 207 19.27 1.66 15.14
CA VAL A 207 18.30 1.52 16.24
C VAL A 207 17.17 0.52 15.92
N LEU A 208 16.66 0.52 14.68
CA LEU A 208 15.61 -0.41 14.24
C LEU A 208 16.14 -1.83 14.00
N SER A 209 17.43 -1.97 13.73
CA SER A 209 18.10 -3.27 13.56
C SER A 209 18.71 -3.82 14.84
N ASP A 210 18.93 -2.96 15.85
CA ASP A 210 19.64 -3.28 17.07
C ASP A 210 18.78 -4.18 17.94
N THR A 211 19.23 -5.42 18.06
CA THR A 211 18.60 -6.45 18.86
C THR A 211 19.14 -6.34 20.27
N ALA A 212 18.42 -5.68 21.17
CA ALA A 212 18.72 -5.82 22.60
C ALA A 212 18.71 -7.31 22.95
N GLN A 213 19.76 -7.81 23.61
CA GLN A 213 19.84 -9.18 24.12
C GLN A 213 19.62 -9.15 25.63
N GLY A 214 18.64 -9.90 26.15
CA GLY A 214 18.44 -10.14 27.59
C GLY A 214 16.98 -9.98 28.04
N SER A 215 16.55 -10.71 29.08
CA SER A 215 15.18 -10.60 29.60
C SER A 215 14.94 -9.27 30.34
N GLY A 216 13.79 -8.61 30.10
CA GLY A 216 13.42 -7.41 30.86
C GLY A 216 12.38 -6.52 30.19
N MET A 217 12.23 -5.31 30.73
CA MET A 217 11.35 -4.26 30.19
C MET A 217 12.03 -3.37 29.14
N GLU A 218 13.33 -3.56 28.93
CA GLU A 218 14.19 -2.72 28.11
C GLU A 218 14.16 -3.15 26.64
N TRP A 219 13.98 -2.17 25.77
CA TRP A 219 14.17 -2.36 24.35
C TRP A 219 14.82 -1.13 23.73
N LYS A 220 15.91 -1.35 22.99
CA LYS A 220 16.90 -0.33 22.63
C LYS A 220 16.33 0.87 21.88
N ALA A 221 15.26 0.65 21.10
CA ALA A 221 14.57 1.70 20.37
C ALA A 221 13.95 2.76 21.29
N VAL A 222 13.33 2.35 22.40
CA VAL A 222 12.73 3.29 23.35
C VAL A 222 13.77 3.99 24.20
N SER A 223 14.81 3.29 24.67
CA SER A 223 15.88 3.96 25.41
C SER A 223 16.60 5.00 24.56
N THR A 224 16.93 4.67 23.30
CA THR A 224 17.55 5.64 22.38
C THR A 224 16.64 6.83 22.09
N ALA A 225 15.33 6.61 21.88
CA ALA A 225 14.39 7.70 21.68
C ALA A 225 14.22 8.58 22.94
N GLY A 226 14.25 7.97 24.13
CA GLY A 226 14.28 8.67 25.42
C GLY A 226 15.52 9.55 25.58
N GLU A 227 16.71 9.03 25.26
CA GLU A 227 17.97 9.79 25.26
C GLU A 227 17.92 11.00 24.30
N CYS A 228 17.27 10.86 23.13
CA CYS A 228 17.06 11.97 22.20
C CYS A 228 16.19 13.07 22.82
N ILE A 229 15.12 12.70 23.52
CA ILE A 229 14.24 13.65 24.22
C ILE A 229 14.98 14.35 25.36
N LEU A 230 15.77 13.61 26.15
CA LEU A 230 16.58 14.19 27.23
C LEU A 230 17.61 15.20 26.71
N SER A 231 18.22 14.91 25.55
CA SER A 231 19.27 15.77 24.97
C SER A 231 18.73 16.98 24.20
N HIS A 232 17.61 16.85 23.48
CA HIS A 232 17.09 17.89 22.59
C HIS A 232 15.81 18.58 23.10
N GLY A 233 15.15 18.00 24.12
CA GLY A 233 13.86 18.43 24.65
C GLY A 233 12.69 17.61 24.11
N LYS A 234 11.47 17.85 24.64
CA LYS A 234 10.23 17.16 24.22
C LYS A 234 9.77 17.49 22.80
N ILE A 235 10.38 18.49 22.16
CA ILE A 235 10.20 18.81 20.74
C ILE A 235 11.56 18.99 20.08
N PHE A 236 11.82 18.22 19.03
CA PHE A 236 13.05 18.35 18.26
C PHE A 236 12.90 17.87 16.82
N TYR A 237 13.71 18.40 15.91
CA TYR A 237 13.69 17.99 14.51
C TYR A 237 14.85 17.02 14.18
N PHE A 238 14.62 16.16 13.19
CA PHE A 238 15.63 15.32 12.55
C PHE A 238 15.24 15.07 11.08
N THR A 239 16.11 14.43 10.32
CA THR A 239 15.89 14.16 8.90
C THR A 239 16.10 12.69 8.58
N THR A 240 15.30 12.12 7.67
CA THR A 240 15.65 10.84 7.03
C THR A 240 15.45 10.99 5.54
N ALA A 241 16.53 10.77 4.78
CA ALA A 241 16.60 11.17 3.38
C ALA A 241 16.15 12.63 3.16
N GLU A 242 15.17 12.87 2.29
CA GLU A 242 14.56 14.18 2.04
C GLU A 242 13.56 14.64 3.10
N THR A 243 13.08 13.75 3.97
CA THR A 243 11.93 14.05 4.81
C THR A 243 12.37 14.67 6.14
N VAL A 244 11.89 15.88 6.41
CA VAL A 244 12.07 16.56 7.70
C VAL A 244 11.01 16.07 8.68
N ARG A 245 11.47 15.60 9.84
CA ARG A 245 10.63 15.09 10.92
C ARG A 245 10.75 15.93 12.17
N ILE A 246 9.65 16.13 12.87
CA ILE A 246 9.61 16.72 14.20
C ILE A 246 9.07 15.68 15.17
N CYS A 247 9.91 15.29 16.14
CA CYS A 247 9.48 14.50 17.28
C CYS A 247 8.70 15.40 18.24
N VAL A 248 7.52 14.97 18.67
CA VAL A 248 6.68 15.69 19.64
C VAL A 248 6.27 14.72 20.76
N ALA A 249 6.81 14.94 21.95
CA ALA A 249 6.55 14.16 23.17
C ALA A 249 5.84 14.99 24.25
N ASP A 250 5.40 16.21 23.92
CA ASP A 250 4.61 17.06 24.81
C ASP A 250 3.10 16.76 24.63
N PRO A 251 2.37 16.33 25.68
CA PRO A 251 0.97 15.96 25.56
C PRO A 251 0.03 17.08 25.10
N ASP A 252 0.32 18.35 25.41
CA ASP A 252 -0.52 19.47 25.00
C ASP A 252 -0.34 19.74 23.50
N LEU A 253 0.89 19.67 22.99
CA LEU A 253 1.15 19.77 21.55
C LEU A 253 0.58 18.56 20.79
N ILE A 254 0.63 17.36 21.38
CA ILE A 254 0.01 16.16 20.81
C ILE A 254 -1.51 16.33 20.68
N LYS A 255 -2.16 17.00 21.64
CA LYS A 255 -3.59 17.34 21.56
C LYS A 255 -3.88 18.21 20.34
N ASP A 256 -3.08 19.24 20.12
CA ASP A 256 -3.23 20.11 18.96
C ASP A 256 -3.09 19.35 17.65
N ILE A 257 -2.12 18.43 17.55
CA ILE A 257 -1.86 17.64 16.33
C ILE A 257 -2.94 16.59 16.07
N LEU A 258 -3.32 15.82 17.10
CA LEU A 258 -4.21 14.67 16.93
C LEU A 258 -5.69 15.01 17.02
N GLN A 259 -6.05 16.12 17.67
CA GLN A 259 -7.45 16.50 17.91
C GLN A 259 -7.78 17.84 17.25
N ASN A 260 -7.16 18.94 17.69
CA ASN A 260 -7.61 20.30 17.31
C ASN A 260 -7.38 20.59 15.82
N ASN A 261 -6.24 20.15 15.27
CA ASN A 261 -5.84 20.38 13.88
C ASN A 261 -5.80 19.10 13.05
N ALA A 262 -6.58 18.08 13.43
CA ALA A 262 -6.47 16.75 12.82
C ALA A 262 -6.72 16.71 11.30
N ASP A 263 -7.47 17.68 10.77
CA ASP A 263 -7.75 17.88 9.34
C ASP A 263 -6.53 18.38 8.55
N CYS A 264 -5.55 18.98 9.22
CA CYS A 264 -4.29 19.45 8.62
C CYS A 264 -3.27 18.33 8.42
N TYR A 265 -3.57 17.10 8.86
CA TYR A 265 -2.63 15.99 8.88
C TYR A 265 -3.14 14.73 8.16
N CYS A 266 -2.19 14.08 7.49
CA CYS A 266 -2.34 12.78 6.85
C CYS A 266 -1.45 11.71 7.49
N LYS A 267 -1.53 10.48 6.99
CA LYS A 267 -0.52 9.47 7.30
C LYS A 267 0.84 9.90 6.72
N PRO A 268 1.96 9.43 7.27
CA PRO A 268 3.29 9.66 6.70
C PRO A 268 3.36 9.22 5.23
N SER A 269 4.24 9.84 4.45
CA SER A 269 4.31 9.58 3.01
C SER A 269 4.59 8.11 2.69
N PHE A 270 5.44 7.45 3.49
CA PHE A 270 5.78 6.03 3.29
C PHE A 270 4.56 5.09 3.45
N ILE A 271 3.53 5.47 4.21
CA ILE A 271 2.29 4.69 4.34
C ILE A 271 1.46 4.80 3.06
N HIS A 272 1.47 5.96 2.40
CA HIS A 272 0.82 6.15 1.11
C HIS A 272 1.55 5.42 -0.04
N ASP A 273 2.84 5.12 0.14
CA ASP A 273 3.65 4.33 -0.79
C ASP A 273 3.51 2.81 -0.58
N LEU A 274 2.70 2.35 0.39
CA LEU A 274 2.35 0.94 0.54
C LEU A 274 1.21 0.60 -0.43
N GLU A 275 1.56 0.10 -1.61
CA GLU A 275 0.60 -0.15 -2.69
C GLU A 275 -0.52 -1.13 -2.29
N LEU A 276 -0.20 -2.10 -1.43
CA LEU A 276 -1.13 -3.11 -0.91
C LEU A 276 -2.39 -2.54 -0.22
N ILE A 277 -2.28 -1.37 0.40
CA ILE A 277 -3.34 -0.78 1.25
C ILE A 277 -3.60 0.69 0.95
N ARG A 278 -3.09 1.19 -0.17
CA ARG A 278 -2.96 2.62 -0.48
C ARG A 278 -4.28 3.39 -0.40
N THR A 279 -5.38 2.82 -0.88
CA THR A 279 -6.70 3.47 -0.88
C THR A 279 -7.59 3.06 0.29
N GLY A 280 -7.14 2.09 1.10
CA GLY A 280 -7.86 1.59 2.27
C GLY A 280 -7.96 2.63 3.40
N ILE A 281 -8.84 2.37 4.36
CA ILE A 281 -9.14 3.26 5.50
C ILE A 281 -7.90 3.62 6.34
N PHE A 282 -6.89 2.74 6.38
CA PHE A 282 -5.67 2.98 7.13
C PHE A 282 -4.77 4.05 6.49
N ALA A 283 -4.58 4.00 5.17
CA ALA A 283 -3.65 4.87 4.45
C ALA A 283 -4.32 6.12 3.87
N SER A 284 -5.56 6.02 3.38
CA SER A 284 -6.27 7.12 2.71
C SER A 284 -6.42 8.39 3.56
N CYS A 285 -6.73 9.51 2.89
CA CYS A 285 -6.86 10.85 3.48
C CYS A 285 -8.04 11.65 2.94
N GLY A 286 -8.42 12.71 3.67
CA GLY A 286 -9.42 13.70 3.25
C GLY A 286 -10.72 13.05 2.79
N ASP A 287 -11.17 13.44 1.60
CA ASP A 287 -12.44 13.04 1.00
C ASP A 287 -12.51 11.53 0.65
N VAL A 288 -11.35 10.88 0.53
CA VAL A 288 -11.29 9.41 0.35
C VAL A 288 -11.49 8.70 1.68
N TRP A 289 -10.93 9.23 2.77
CA TRP A 289 -10.95 8.58 4.08
C TRP A 289 -12.26 8.75 4.83
N ALA A 290 -12.84 9.96 4.83
CA ALA A 290 -13.97 10.29 5.70
C ALA A 290 -15.22 9.43 5.45
N PRO A 291 -15.66 9.19 4.20
CA PRO A 291 -16.82 8.32 3.92
C PRO A 291 -16.57 6.87 4.34
N GLN A 292 -15.39 6.32 4.04
CA GLN A 292 -15.00 4.98 4.45
C GLN A 292 -15.00 4.84 5.98
N ARG A 293 -14.49 5.84 6.71
CA ARG A 293 -14.49 5.85 8.16
C ARG A 293 -15.90 5.87 8.74
N GLN A 294 -16.77 6.71 8.22
CA GLN A 294 -18.16 6.83 8.69
C GLN A 294 -18.93 5.51 8.51
N LEU A 295 -18.69 4.81 7.41
CA LEU A 295 -19.29 3.51 7.13
C LEU A 295 -18.71 2.41 8.03
N LEU A 296 -17.39 2.21 7.95
CA LEU A 296 -16.72 1.06 8.55
C LEU A 296 -16.75 1.10 10.09
N GLN A 297 -16.84 2.28 10.72
CA GLN A 297 -16.88 2.36 12.19
C GLN A 297 -18.14 1.71 12.80
N LEU A 298 -19.22 1.59 12.03
CA LEU A 298 -20.45 0.96 12.48
C LEU A 298 -20.28 -0.56 12.70
N LEU A 299 -19.38 -1.18 11.92
CA LEU A 299 -19.09 -2.61 12.00
C LEU A 299 -18.25 -2.97 13.24
N PHE A 300 -17.51 -2.02 13.78
CA PHE A 300 -16.71 -2.19 15.00
C PHE A 300 -17.39 -1.57 16.23
N ALA A 301 -18.69 -1.26 16.13
CA ALA A 301 -19.47 -0.79 17.26
C ALA A 301 -19.66 -1.91 18.30
N PRO A 302 -19.70 -1.60 19.61
CA PRO A 302 -19.93 -2.59 20.67
C PRO A 302 -21.11 -3.53 20.44
N LYS A 303 -22.21 -3.04 19.85
CA LYS A 303 -23.40 -3.84 19.54
C LYS A 303 -23.11 -4.96 18.53
N VAL A 304 -22.27 -4.68 17.53
CA VAL A 304 -21.87 -5.68 16.52
C VAL A 304 -20.87 -6.64 17.12
N ILE A 305 -19.83 -6.16 17.82
CA ILE A 305 -18.85 -7.07 18.44
C ILE A 305 -19.53 -8.05 19.42
N LYS A 306 -20.59 -7.60 20.11
CA LYS A 306 -21.41 -8.47 20.98
C LYS A 306 -22.02 -9.66 20.24
N THR A 307 -22.45 -9.52 18.98
CA THR A 307 -23.02 -10.65 18.20
C THR A 307 -21.96 -11.65 17.80
N GLU A 308 -20.72 -11.20 17.62
CA GLU A 308 -19.59 -12.02 17.16
C GLU A 308 -18.86 -12.76 18.29
N MET A 309 -19.23 -12.50 19.55
CA MET A 309 -18.57 -13.10 20.72
C MET A 309 -18.59 -14.63 20.68
N SER A 310 -19.66 -15.25 20.17
CA SER A 310 -19.76 -16.72 20.05
C SER A 310 -18.66 -17.27 19.13
N GLY A 311 -18.45 -16.65 17.96
CA GLY A 311 -17.40 -17.03 17.01
C GLY A 311 -16.00 -16.87 17.61
N ILE A 312 -15.75 -15.76 18.32
CA ILE A 312 -14.47 -15.54 19.02
C ILE A 312 -14.22 -16.63 20.07
N ASN A 313 -15.22 -17.00 20.85
CA ASN A 313 -15.13 -18.10 21.83
C ASN A 313 -14.84 -19.44 21.15
N GLN A 314 -15.55 -19.75 20.05
CA GLN A 314 -15.40 -21.00 19.31
C GLN A 314 -13.97 -21.15 18.76
N LEU A 315 -13.46 -20.11 18.09
CA LEU A 315 -12.10 -20.08 17.57
C LEU A 315 -11.06 -20.18 18.68
N SER A 316 -11.25 -19.46 19.79
CA SER A 316 -10.34 -19.50 20.96
C SER A 316 -10.26 -20.91 21.55
N ARG A 317 -11.40 -21.59 21.72
CA ARG A 317 -11.43 -22.98 22.22
C ARG A 317 -10.88 -23.98 21.22
N ALA A 318 -11.14 -23.80 19.93
CA ALA A 318 -10.59 -24.67 18.89
C ALA A 318 -9.05 -24.60 18.85
N ALA A 319 -8.50 -23.38 18.90
CA ALA A 319 -7.07 -23.18 19.01
C ALA A 319 -6.51 -23.79 20.29
N LEU A 320 -7.16 -23.57 21.45
CA LEU A 320 -6.73 -24.16 22.71
C LEU A 320 -6.68 -25.69 22.65
N ARG A 321 -7.72 -26.34 22.10
CA ARG A 321 -7.76 -27.81 21.91
C ARG A 321 -6.62 -28.30 21.03
N SER A 322 -6.33 -27.58 19.94
CA SER A 322 -5.20 -27.90 19.05
C SER A 322 -3.87 -27.83 19.80
N TRP A 323 -3.65 -26.77 20.59
CA TRP A 323 -2.44 -26.61 21.40
C TRP A 323 -2.34 -27.70 22.47
N THR A 324 -3.44 -28.06 23.14
CA THR A 324 -3.48 -29.15 24.13
C THR A 324 -3.05 -30.47 23.51
N ASN A 325 -3.62 -30.83 22.35
CA ASN A 325 -3.27 -32.07 21.66
C ASN A 325 -1.79 -32.13 21.28
N GLU A 326 -1.21 -31.01 20.84
CA GLU A 326 0.22 -30.93 20.52
C GLU A 326 1.08 -31.12 21.78
N ILE A 327 0.74 -30.45 22.89
CA ILE A 327 1.47 -30.54 24.16
C ILE A 327 1.41 -31.97 24.72
N ASP A 328 0.22 -32.58 24.74
CA ASP A 328 0.00 -33.94 25.23
C ASP A 328 0.79 -34.95 24.37
N SER A 329 0.87 -34.74 23.05
CA SER A 329 1.65 -35.60 22.14
C SER A 329 3.16 -35.54 22.38
N LYS A 330 3.68 -34.42 22.90
CA LYS A 330 5.12 -34.20 23.13
C LYS A 330 5.56 -34.49 24.57
N SER A 331 4.67 -34.97 25.45
CA SER A 331 4.94 -35.23 26.89
C SER A 331 5.39 -33.98 27.67
N GLY A 332 4.74 -32.84 27.40
CA GLY A 332 5.17 -31.53 27.90
C GLY A 332 6.15 -30.87 26.93
N GLY A 333 5.97 -29.57 26.67
CA GLY A 333 6.76 -28.90 25.64
C GLY A 333 6.69 -27.39 25.68
N GLU A 334 7.66 -26.76 25.01
CA GLU A 334 7.64 -25.34 24.70
C GLU A 334 6.63 -25.07 23.58
N LEU A 335 5.72 -24.13 23.81
CA LEU A 335 4.82 -23.61 22.78
C LEU A 335 5.37 -22.29 22.25
N SER A 336 5.39 -22.13 20.92
CA SER A 336 5.76 -20.87 20.29
C SER A 336 4.53 -19.94 20.23
N VAL A 337 4.45 -19.05 21.22
CA VAL A 337 3.22 -18.34 21.55
C VAL A 337 2.86 -17.27 20.53
N HIS A 338 3.84 -16.53 20.01
CA HIS A 338 3.59 -15.45 19.05
C HIS A 338 3.04 -15.99 17.74
N LYS A 339 3.59 -17.08 17.21
CA LYS A 339 3.08 -17.73 16.00
C LYS A 339 1.63 -18.18 16.18
N ARG A 340 1.34 -18.90 17.26
CA ARG A 340 0.00 -19.43 17.55
C ARG A 340 -1.05 -18.33 17.76
N LEU A 341 -0.69 -17.26 18.47
CA LEU A 341 -1.57 -16.11 18.63
C LEU A 341 -1.78 -15.35 17.32
N SER A 342 -0.77 -15.29 16.45
CA SER A 342 -0.91 -14.70 15.12
C SER A 342 -1.86 -15.50 14.23
N GLU A 343 -1.80 -16.83 14.28
CA GLU A 343 -2.74 -17.72 13.60
C GLU A 343 -4.18 -17.53 14.11
N LEU A 344 -4.37 -17.54 15.44
CA LEU A 344 -5.68 -17.39 16.07
C LEU A 344 -6.33 -16.03 15.77
N THR A 345 -5.59 -14.94 15.98
CA THR A 345 -6.12 -13.57 15.73
C THR A 345 -6.37 -13.33 14.25
N LEU A 346 -5.61 -13.98 13.35
CA LEU A 346 -5.91 -13.98 11.93
C LEU A 346 -7.23 -14.70 11.62
N ASN A 347 -7.48 -15.84 12.25
CA ASN A 347 -8.75 -16.55 12.09
C ASN A 347 -9.94 -15.73 12.62
N VAL A 348 -9.77 -15.03 13.75
CA VAL A 348 -10.80 -14.13 14.29
C VAL A 348 -11.11 -13.00 13.30
N ILE A 349 -10.10 -12.27 12.81
CA ILE A 349 -10.36 -11.17 11.89
C ILE A 349 -10.87 -11.65 10.52
N LYS A 350 -10.48 -12.85 10.07
CA LYS A 350 -11.05 -13.50 8.88
C LYS A 350 -12.55 -13.73 9.03
N MET A 351 -12.96 -14.35 10.14
CA MET A 351 -14.38 -14.57 10.45
C MET A 351 -15.16 -13.25 10.49
N LEU A 352 -14.62 -12.22 11.13
CA LEU A 352 -15.29 -10.93 11.24
C LEU A 352 -15.33 -10.14 9.93
N SER A 353 -14.28 -10.25 9.13
CA SER A 353 -14.15 -9.46 7.91
C SER A 353 -14.80 -10.13 6.71
N VAL A 354 -14.83 -11.47 6.70
CA VAL A 354 -15.20 -12.26 5.53
C VAL A 354 -15.89 -13.59 5.86
N GLY A 355 -16.47 -13.71 7.05
CA GLY A 355 -17.25 -14.87 7.52
C GLY A 355 -16.49 -16.21 7.59
N GLU A 356 -17.12 -17.20 8.20
CA GLU A 356 -16.52 -18.53 8.45
C GLU A 356 -16.35 -19.37 7.17
N GLU A 357 -17.19 -19.18 6.15
CA GLU A 357 -17.22 -20.04 4.95
C GLU A 357 -16.30 -19.54 3.80
N GLY A 358 -15.75 -18.33 3.91
CA GLY A 358 -14.99 -17.69 2.82
C GLY A 358 -13.60 -18.28 2.55
N TRP A 359 -13.05 -19.03 3.51
CA TRP A 359 -11.71 -19.63 3.42
C TRP A 359 -11.79 -21.09 3.87
N GLY A 360 -11.25 -22.00 3.06
CA GLY A 360 -11.10 -23.39 3.47
C GLY A 360 -10.42 -23.51 4.84
N SER A 361 -10.79 -24.52 5.61
CA SER A 361 -10.33 -24.78 6.99
C SER A 361 -8.84 -25.18 7.11
N ASP A 362 -8.01 -24.80 6.15
CA ASP A 362 -6.60 -25.14 6.10
C ASP A 362 -5.76 -24.17 6.93
N ASP A 363 -5.37 -24.63 8.13
CA ASP A 363 -4.48 -23.91 9.06
C ASP A 363 -3.17 -23.45 8.38
N GLN A 364 -2.68 -24.18 7.38
CA GLN A 364 -1.47 -23.82 6.63
C GLN A 364 -1.65 -22.51 5.86
N THR A 365 -2.85 -22.22 5.38
CA THR A 365 -3.16 -20.98 4.65
C THR A 365 -3.11 -19.77 5.58
N SER A 366 -3.60 -19.87 6.82
CA SER A 366 -3.48 -18.79 7.82
C SER A 366 -2.03 -18.50 8.21
N SER A 367 -1.23 -19.54 8.46
CA SER A 367 0.22 -19.37 8.75
C SER A 367 0.92 -18.65 7.60
N ASN A 368 0.67 -19.05 6.34
CA ASN A 368 1.30 -18.45 5.17
C ASN A 368 0.94 -16.96 5.00
N ILE A 369 -0.32 -16.57 5.30
CA ILE A 369 -0.76 -15.18 5.24
C ILE A 369 -0.05 -14.33 6.29
N ALA A 370 -0.02 -14.78 7.55
CA ALA A 370 0.63 -14.04 8.64
C ALA A 370 2.14 -13.87 8.40
N GLU A 371 2.82 -14.94 7.96
CA GLU A 371 4.26 -14.91 7.64
C GLU A 371 4.54 -13.96 6.45
N THR A 372 3.70 -13.96 5.43
CA THR A 372 3.87 -13.10 4.25
C THR A 372 3.64 -11.63 4.59
N PHE A 373 2.63 -11.29 5.40
CA PHE A 373 2.45 -9.92 5.89
C PHE A 373 3.67 -9.45 6.70
N SER A 374 4.18 -10.28 7.61
CA SER A 374 5.34 -9.95 8.44
C SER A 374 6.58 -9.68 7.58
N ARG A 375 6.83 -10.53 6.58
CA ARG A 375 7.93 -10.36 5.61
C ARG A 375 7.77 -9.11 4.76
N TYR A 376 6.58 -8.87 4.23
CA TYR A 376 6.24 -7.67 3.44
C TYR A 376 6.54 -6.39 4.25
N LEU A 377 6.00 -6.29 5.46
CA LEU A 377 6.18 -5.12 6.32
C LEU A 377 7.65 -4.88 6.70
N LEU A 378 8.39 -5.94 7.01
CA LEU A 378 9.82 -5.84 7.30
C LEU A 378 10.62 -5.36 6.08
N ASN A 379 10.30 -5.84 4.89
CA ASN A 379 10.97 -5.40 3.66
C ASN A 379 10.60 -3.95 3.28
N CYS A 380 9.34 -3.55 3.44
CA CYS A 380 8.92 -2.15 3.32
C CYS A 380 9.68 -1.26 4.31
N ARG A 381 9.84 -1.69 5.57
CA ARG A 381 10.66 -0.95 6.55
C ARG A 381 12.08 -0.72 6.03
N LYS A 382 12.74 -1.76 5.51
CA LYS A 382 14.09 -1.65 4.94
C LYS A 382 14.12 -0.69 3.74
N LEU A 383 13.10 -0.74 2.88
CA LEU A 383 13.00 0.14 1.72
C LEU A 383 12.89 1.63 2.11
N PHE A 384 12.11 1.93 3.16
CA PHE A 384 11.79 3.33 3.53
C PHE A 384 12.66 3.91 4.66
N PHE A 385 13.34 3.07 5.45
CA PHE A 385 14.10 3.52 6.63
C PHE A 385 15.56 3.06 6.67
N ASP A 386 16.05 2.32 5.65
CA ASP A 386 17.47 2.05 5.46
C ASP A 386 18.04 2.82 4.24
N PHE A 387 19.27 2.52 3.85
CA PHE A 387 19.98 3.15 2.73
C PHE A 387 19.20 3.27 1.41
N PRO A 388 18.33 2.31 1.01
CA PRO A 388 17.48 2.45 -0.17
C PRO A 388 16.70 3.77 -0.26
N SER A 389 16.20 4.28 0.88
CA SER A 389 15.44 5.53 0.92
C SER A 389 16.26 6.78 0.55
N ALA A 390 17.58 6.73 0.77
CA ALA A 390 18.50 7.81 0.40
C ALA A 390 18.72 7.91 -1.12
N VAL A 391 18.41 6.85 -1.87
CA VAL A 391 18.62 6.78 -3.32
C VAL A 391 17.31 7.08 -4.06
N PRO A 392 17.21 8.21 -4.79
CA PRO A 392 16.01 8.56 -5.54
C PRO A 392 15.64 7.48 -6.56
N GLY A 393 14.36 7.09 -6.57
CA GLY A 393 13.84 6.08 -7.49
C GLY A 393 14.27 4.64 -7.18
N TYR A 394 14.96 4.38 -6.05
CA TYR A 394 15.41 3.02 -5.70
C TYR A 394 14.29 1.99 -5.72
N ARG A 395 13.08 2.36 -5.26
CA ARG A 395 11.89 1.49 -5.26
C ARG A 395 11.50 0.93 -6.64
N PHE A 396 11.93 1.58 -7.73
CA PHE A 396 11.63 1.15 -9.10
C PHE A 396 12.74 0.31 -9.72
N LEU A 397 13.88 0.14 -9.03
CA LEU A 397 14.98 -0.69 -9.51
C LEU A 397 14.68 -2.18 -9.29
N PRO A 398 15.12 -3.10 -10.18
CA PRO A 398 14.84 -4.53 -10.07
C PRO A 398 15.75 -5.23 -9.04
N THR A 399 15.89 -4.67 -7.84
CA THR A 399 16.68 -5.21 -6.74
C THR A 399 15.99 -6.42 -6.10
N LYS A 400 16.75 -7.27 -5.39
CA LYS A 400 16.17 -8.40 -4.64
C LYS A 400 15.09 -7.93 -3.66
N LEU A 401 15.37 -6.86 -2.91
CA LEU A 401 14.41 -6.27 -1.96
C LEU A 401 13.09 -5.89 -2.62
N ASN A 402 13.14 -5.15 -3.74
CA ASN A 402 11.93 -4.71 -4.43
C ASN A 402 11.18 -5.88 -5.07
N LYS A 403 11.90 -6.85 -5.64
CA LYS A 403 11.30 -8.08 -6.19
C LYS A 403 10.58 -8.90 -5.11
N ASP A 404 11.17 -9.01 -3.91
CA ASP A 404 10.56 -9.71 -2.79
C ASP A 404 9.29 -8.98 -2.31
N ILE A 405 9.33 -7.64 -2.21
CA ILE A 405 8.14 -6.81 -1.89
C ILE A 405 7.04 -7.02 -2.93
N MET A 406 7.35 -6.90 -4.23
CA MET A 406 6.38 -7.08 -5.31
C MET A 406 5.79 -8.50 -5.32
N LYS A 407 6.60 -9.51 -5.02
CA LYS A 407 6.15 -10.91 -4.93
C LYS A 407 5.15 -11.09 -3.79
N ASP A 408 5.47 -10.59 -2.60
CA ASP A 408 4.59 -10.69 -1.43
C ASP A 408 3.30 -9.89 -1.65
N GLU A 409 3.39 -8.71 -2.26
CA GLU A 409 2.27 -7.87 -2.64
C GLU A 409 1.32 -8.56 -3.63
N ALA A 410 1.87 -9.13 -4.71
CA ALA A 410 1.07 -9.83 -5.71
C ALA A 410 0.38 -11.06 -5.13
N TRP A 411 1.06 -11.79 -4.25
CA TRP A 411 0.48 -12.96 -3.59
C TRP A 411 -0.65 -12.57 -2.61
N LEU A 412 -0.43 -11.57 -1.76
CA LEU A 412 -1.47 -11.07 -0.84
C LEU A 412 -2.67 -10.48 -1.59
N THR A 413 -2.41 -9.77 -2.68
CA THR A 413 -3.44 -9.25 -3.59
C THR A 413 -4.29 -10.38 -4.16
N LYS A 414 -3.65 -11.44 -4.65
CA LYS A 414 -4.37 -12.61 -5.17
C LYS A 414 -5.23 -13.29 -4.11
N VAL A 415 -4.69 -13.44 -2.89
CA VAL A 415 -5.38 -14.00 -1.73
C VAL A 415 -6.72 -13.28 -1.49
N ILE A 416 -6.73 -11.94 -1.42
CA ILE A 416 -7.98 -11.20 -1.22
C ILE A 416 -8.88 -11.17 -2.47
N GLU A 417 -8.32 -11.20 -3.68
CA GLU A 417 -9.11 -11.20 -4.91
C GLU A 417 -9.85 -12.53 -5.11
N ASP A 418 -9.19 -13.66 -4.86
CA ASP A 418 -9.81 -15.00 -4.92
C ASP A 418 -11.01 -15.09 -3.95
N LEU A 419 -10.86 -14.49 -2.78
CA LEU A 419 -11.91 -14.38 -1.77
C LEU A 419 -13.08 -13.49 -2.22
N ILE A 420 -12.78 -12.29 -2.72
CA ILE A 420 -13.80 -11.36 -3.24
C ILE A 420 -14.60 -12.04 -4.35
N VAL A 421 -13.94 -12.76 -5.25
CA VAL A 421 -14.58 -13.52 -6.33
C VAL A 421 -15.46 -14.64 -5.78
N SER A 422 -14.97 -15.40 -4.80
CA SER A 422 -15.72 -16.48 -4.15
C SER A 422 -17.03 -15.94 -3.55
N ARG A 423 -16.95 -14.89 -2.74
CA ARG A 423 -18.12 -14.25 -2.13
C ARG A 423 -19.05 -13.63 -3.15
N SER A 424 -18.53 -12.94 -4.17
CA SER A 424 -19.36 -12.35 -5.22
C SER A 424 -20.21 -13.40 -5.95
N ARG A 425 -19.70 -14.63 -6.14
CA ARG A 425 -20.48 -15.73 -6.74
C ARG A 425 -21.60 -16.21 -5.82
N GLU A 426 -21.34 -16.34 -4.53
CA GLU A 426 -22.34 -16.69 -3.52
C GLU A 426 -23.48 -15.66 -3.48
N TYR A 427 -23.13 -14.37 -3.51
CA TYR A 427 -24.10 -13.26 -3.57
C TYR A 427 -25.05 -13.34 -4.76
N VAL A 428 -24.56 -13.80 -5.91
CA VAL A 428 -25.38 -14.00 -7.12
C VAL A 428 -26.27 -15.24 -7.01
N ALA A 429 -25.83 -16.26 -6.26
CA ALA A 429 -26.56 -17.50 -6.06
C ALA A 429 -27.68 -17.39 -5.01
N THR A 430 -27.56 -16.50 -4.01
CA THR A 430 -28.48 -16.40 -2.88
C THR A 430 -29.60 -15.35 -3.10
N SER A 431 -30.84 -15.72 -2.77
CA SER A 431 -32.03 -14.87 -2.90
C SER A 431 -31.91 -13.58 -2.06
N SER A 432 -32.56 -12.48 -2.47
CA SER A 432 -32.44 -11.18 -1.78
C SER A 432 -33.01 -11.16 -0.36
N GLU A 433 -33.85 -12.14 -0.01
CA GLU A 433 -34.54 -12.23 1.28
C GLU A 433 -33.73 -12.99 2.36
N GLU A 434 -32.73 -13.78 1.96
CA GLU A 434 -31.87 -14.56 2.87
C GLU A 434 -30.53 -13.87 3.21
N ARG A 435 -30.32 -12.64 2.74
CA ARG A 435 -29.07 -11.87 2.92
C ARG A 435 -29.01 -11.21 4.29
N GLU A 436 -28.87 -12.01 5.33
CA GLU A 436 -28.86 -11.52 6.72
C GLU A 436 -27.45 -11.23 7.27
N HIS A 437 -26.38 -11.61 6.55
CA HIS A 437 -25.00 -11.38 6.97
C HIS A 437 -24.50 -10.02 6.45
N LYS A 438 -23.93 -9.22 7.37
CA LYS A 438 -23.29 -7.93 7.06
C LYS A 438 -21.88 -7.92 7.63
N ASP A 439 -21.06 -8.86 7.21
CA ASP A 439 -19.63 -8.82 7.51
C ASP A 439 -18.98 -7.60 6.83
N VAL A 440 -17.69 -7.36 7.12
CA VAL A 440 -17.01 -6.18 6.58
C VAL A 440 -16.97 -6.18 5.06
N LEU A 441 -16.74 -7.34 4.44
CA LEU A 441 -16.67 -7.46 3.00
C LEU A 441 -18.05 -7.25 2.36
N ASP A 442 -19.11 -7.76 2.98
CA ASP A 442 -20.50 -7.55 2.56
C ASP A 442 -20.85 -6.07 2.46
N VAL A 443 -20.50 -5.30 3.48
CA VAL A 443 -20.73 -3.85 3.50
C VAL A 443 -19.88 -3.13 2.45
N LEU A 444 -18.62 -3.56 2.27
CA LEU A 444 -17.74 -2.98 1.25
C LEU A 444 -18.26 -3.26 -0.18
N LEU A 445 -18.76 -4.46 -0.45
CA LEU A 445 -19.27 -4.88 -1.77
C LEU A 445 -20.61 -4.23 -2.13
N THR A 446 -21.46 -3.98 -1.15
CA THR A 446 -22.82 -3.44 -1.36
C THR A 446 -22.88 -1.91 -1.37
N THR A 447 -21.78 -1.23 -1.03
CA THR A 447 -21.75 0.23 -0.93
C THR A 447 -21.29 0.89 -2.23
N VAL A 448 -22.19 1.64 -2.88
CA VAL A 448 -21.98 2.33 -4.16
C VAL A 448 -20.80 3.31 -4.15
N THR A 449 -20.44 3.87 -2.99
CA THR A 449 -19.36 4.86 -2.87
C THR A 449 -17.95 4.26 -2.75
N ILE A 450 -17.82 2.92 -2.70
CA ILE A 450 -16.55 2.23 -2.57
C ILE A 450 -16.25 1.49 -3.88
N ASN A 451 -15.13 1.83 -4.53
CA ASN A 451 -14.71 1.16 -5.76
C ASN A 451 -13.99 -0.17 -5.47
N GLY A 452 -13.83 -1.02 -6.49
CA GLY A 452 -13.22 -2.35 -6.33
C GLY A 452 -11.80 -2.33 -5.74
N GLN A 453 -10.99 -1.33 -6.07
CA GLN A 453 -9.66 -1.16 -5.46
C GLN A 453 -9.78 -0.84 -3.95
N GLN A 454 -10.70 0.02 -3.55
CA GLN A 454 -10.94 0.32 -2.14
C GLN A 454 -11.50 -0.90 -1.39
N VAL A 455 -12.35 -1.73 -2.00
CA VAL A 455 -12.80 -3.00 -1.39
C VAL A 455 -11.60 -3.88 -1.07
N ARG A 456 -10.73 -4.11 -2.06
CA ARG A 456 -9.52 -4.92 -1.92
C ARG A 456 -8.58 -4.35 -0.86
N ASP A 457 -8.22 -3.08 -0.97
CA ASP A 457 -7.26 -2.42 -0.08
C ASP A 457 -7.79 -2.36 1.37
N ASN A 458 -9.10 -2.23 1.59
CA ASN A 458 -9.70 -2.36 2.92
C ASN A 458 -9.68 -3.79 3.44
N GLY A 459 -10.01 -4.79 2.61
CA GLY A 459 -9.91 -6.20 3.00
C GLY A 459 -8.51 -6.55 3.49
N LEU A 460 -7.49 -6.13 2.73
CA LEU A 460 -6.08 -6.28 3.12
C LEU A 460 -5.73 -5.47 4.38
N THR A 461 -6.28 -4.26 4.51
CA THR A 461 -6.10 -3.43 5.72
C THR A 461 -6.62 -4.14 6.96
N PHE A 462 -7.82 -4.73 6.92
CA PHE A 462 -8.40 -5.41 8.08
C PHE A 462 -7.64 -6.69 8.42
N LEU A 463 -7.33 -7.52 7.41
CA LEU A 463 -6.50 -8.70 7.62
C LEU A 463 -5.17 -8.33 8.27
N MET A 464 -4.43 -7.35 7.72
CA MET A 464 -3.14 -6.91 8.24
C MET A 464 -3.25 -6.33 9.66
N ALA A 465 -4.17 -5.39 9.90
CA ALA A 465 -4.25 -4.65 11.16
C ALA A 465 -4.81 -5.50 12.31
N GLY A 466 -5.80 -6.35 12.03
CA GLY A 466 -6.51 -7.12 13.05
C GLY A 466 -5.70 -8.26 13.65
N HIS A 467 -4.90 -8.97 12.86
CA HIS A 467 -4.10 -10.08 13.39
C HIS A 467 -2.82 -9.60 14.09
N HIS A 468 -2.00 -8.81 13.38
CA HIS A 468 -0.62 -8.54 13.80
C HIS A 468 -0.55 -7.72 15.09
N THR A 469 -1.51 -6.82 15.32
CA THR A 469 -1.55 -5.97 16.52
C THR A 469 -2.11 -6.69 17.75
N THR A 470 -3.20 -7.44 17.61
CA THR A 470 -3.77 -8.22 18.73
C THR A 470 -2.84 -9.37 19.13
N ALA A 471 -2.21 -10.05 18.16
CA ALA A 471 -1.22 -11.08 18.43
C ALA A 471 -0.03 -10.51 19.23
N SER A 472 0.47 -9.34 18.84
CA SER A 472 1.51 -8.62 19.57
C SER A 472 1.08 -8.32 21.02
N LEU A 473 -0.10 -7.73 21.24
CA LEU A 473 -0.62 -7.45 22.58
C LEU A 473 -0.66 -8.72 23.44
N LEU A 474 -1.26 -9.80 22.92
CA LEU A 474 -1.38 -11.07 23.64
C LEU A 474 0.00 -11.70 23.92
N SER A 475 0.93 -11.62 22.97
CA SER A 475 2.29 -12.14 23.12
C SER A 475 3.03 -11.44 24.27
N TRP A 476 3.00 -10.11 24.29
CA TRP A 476 3.61 -9.32 25.37
C TRP A 476 2.88 -9.47 26.69
N CYS A 477 1.55 -9.66 26.68
CA CYS A 477 0.78 -9.96 27.88
C CYS A 477 1.21 -11.30 28.48
N MET A 478 1.32 -12.35 27.66
CA MET A 478 1.77 -13.67 28.12
C MET A 478 3.22 -13.63 28.61
N TYR A 479 4.10 -12.87 27.95
CA TYR A 479 5.47 -12.59 28.42
C TYR A 479 5.48 -11.96 29.82
N LEU A 480 4.70 -10.88 30.02
CA LEU A 480 4.62 -10.20 31.30
C LEU A 480 4.04 -11.10 32.39
N LEU A 481 3.00 -11.88 32.09
CA LEU A 481 2.43 -12.82 33.05
C LEU A 481 3.38 -13.97 33.41
N ALA A 482 4.25 -14.39 32.48
CA ALA A 482 5.31 -15.35 32.77
C ALA A 482 6.37 -14.78 33.74
N LEU A 483 6.65 -13.47 33.66
CA LEU A 483 7.55 -12.78 34.59
C LEU A 483 6.89 -12.42 35.92
N HIS A 484 5.56 -12.39 35.98
CA HIS A 484 4.79 -11.99 37.15
C HIS A 484 3.71 -13.03 37.52
N PRO A 485 4.09 -14.21 38.05
CA PRO A 485 3.16 -15.31 38.32
C PRO A 485 1.98 -14.94 39.24
N LEU A 486 2.18 -14.06 40.22
CA LEU A 486 1.10 -13.58 41.08
C LEU A 486 -0.01 -12.85 40.31
N TRP A 487 0.32 -12.13 39.23
CA TRP A 487 -0.67 -11.51 38.36
C TRP A 487 -1.37 -12.54 37.48
N GLN A 488 -0.66 -13.60 37.06
CA GLN A 488 -1.25 -14.74 36.35
C GLN A 488 -2.29 -15.46 37.22
N GLU A 489 -1.97 -15.72 38.49
CA GLU A 489 -2.88 -16.35 39.46
C GLU A 489 -4.11 -15.47 39.76
N ARG A 490 -3.92 -14.16 39.95
CA ARG A 490 -5.04 -13.22 40.17
C ARG A 490 -5.98 -13.16 38.97
N ALA A 491 -5.42 -13.10 37.76
CA ALA A 491 -6.22 -13.11 36.54
C ALA A 491 -6.98 -14.43 36.38
N ARG A 492 -6.34 -15.56 36.69
CA ARG A 492 -6.98 -16.88 36.68
C ARG A 492 -8.16 -16.94 37.66
N ALA A 493 -7.96 -16.52 38.90
CA ALA A 493 -9.01 -16.51 39.91
C ALA A 493 -10.22 -15.64 39.49
N GLU A 494 -9.97 -14.46 38.91
CA GLU A 494 -11.03 -13.61 38.36
C GLU A 494 -11.79 -14.30 37.21
N VAL A 495 -11.07 -14.97 36.30
CA VAL A 495 -11.71 -15.70 35.20
C VAL A 495 -12.55 -16.87 35.71
N GLU A 496 -12.04 -17.65 36.67
CA GLU A 496 -12.77 -18.76 37.28
C GLU A 496 -14.05 -18.31 38.02
N GLU A 497 -14.02 -17.12 38.63
CA GLU A 497 -15.18 -16.52 39.32
C GLU A 497 -16.31 -16.18 38.34
N PHE A 498 -15.99 -15.53 37.21
CA PHE A 498 -17.01 -14.98 36.30
C PHE A 498 -17.27 -15.83 35.04
N CYS A 499 -16.43 -16.81 34.75
CA CYS A 499 -16.46 -17.61 33.51
C CYS A 499 -16.22 -19.11 33.79
N SER A 500 -16.85 -19.65 34.84
CA SER A 500 -16.70 -21.04 35.26
C SER A 500 -17.17 -22.08 34.23
N ASN A 501 -18.10 -21.70 33.34
CA ASN A 501 -18.56 -22.52 32.21
C ASN A 501 -17.63 -22.44 30.98
N GLY A 502 -16.57 -21.63 31.04
CA GLY A 502 -15.62 -21.41 29.96
C GLY A 502 -16.16 -20.54 28.80
N GLU A 503 -17.34 -19.93 28.93
CA GLU A 503 -17.96 -19.04 27.94
C GLU A 503 -17.91 -17.56 28.34
N VAL A 504 -17.13 -16.78 27.57
CA VAL A 504 -17.01 -15.33 27.78
C VAL A 504 -18.08 -14.62 26.98
N ASP A 505 -19.13 -14.11 27.64
CA ASP A 505 -20.10 -13.23 27.01
C ASP A 505 -19.70 -11.74 27.12
N TRP A 506 -20.43 -10.88 26.42
CA TRP A 506 -20.18 -9.44 26.41
C TRP A 506 -20.31 -8.77 27.79
N ASN A 507 -21.22 -9.25 28.64
CA ASN A 507 -21.40 -8.72 29.99
C ASN A 507 -20.27 -9.18 30.92
N THR A 508 -19.81 -10.42 30.77
CA THR A 508 -18.67 -10.99 31.49
C THR A 508 -17.38 -10.23 31.21
N LEU A 509 -17.17 -9.75 29.97
CA LEU A 509 -16.02 -8.90 29.64
C LEU A 509 -15.90 -7.66 30.54
N GLY A 510 -17.04 -7.08 30.94
CA GLY A 510 -17.09 -5.92 31.84
C GLY A 510 -16.71 -6.23 33.28
N GLN A 511 -16.72 -7.50 33.69
CA GLN A 511 -16.36 -7.94 35.04
C GLN A 511 -14.86 -8.20 35.20
N PHE A 512 -14.15 -8.46 34.10
CA PHE A 512 -12.70 -8.74 34.11
C PHE A 512 -11.84 -7.48 34.36
N LYS A 513 -11.86 -6.98 35.60
CA LYS A 513 -11.14 -5.78 36.03
C LYS A 513 -9.64 -6.00 36.08
N THR A 514 -9.20 -7.10 36.66
CA THR A 514 -7.80 -7.53 36.77
C THR A 514 -7.21 -7.73 35.38
N LEU A 515 -7.91 -8.48 34.52
CA LEU A 515 -7.47 -8.68 33.14
C LEU A 515 -7.39 -7.36 32.36
N SER A 516 -8.36 -6.45 32.57
CA SER A 516 -8.34 -5.12 31.95
C SER A 516 -7.16 -4.27 32.41
N MET A 517 -6.79 -4.32 33.70
CA MET A 517 -5.61 -3.65 34.23
C MET A 517 -4.31 -4.23 33.65
N ILE A 518 -4.21 -5.55 33.56
CA ILE A 518 -3.06 -6.26 32.96
C ILE A 518 -2.89 -5.87 31.49
N LEU A 519 -3.97 -5.89 30.71
CA LEU A 519 -3.94 -5.52 29.29
C LEU A 519 -3.58 -4.04 29.11
N SER A 520 -4.09 -3.15 29.97
CA SER A 520 -3.76 -1.72 29.90
C SER A 520 -2.29 -1.45 30.22
N GLU A 521 -1.74 -2.12 31.24
CA GLU A 521 -0.32 -2.00 31.57
C GLU A 521 0.58 -2.65 30.51
N THR A 522 0.11 -3.75 29.89
CA THR A 522 0.79 -4.36 28.74
C THR A 522 0.84 -3.40 27.56
N LEU A 523 -0.28 -2.76 27.21
CA LEU A 523 -0.36 -1.77 26.14
C LEU A 523 0.51 -0.53 26.42
N ARG A 524 0.72 -0.19 27.69
CA ARG A 524 1.62 0.90 28.10
C ARG A 524 3.09 0.54 27.87
N LEU A 525 3.50 -0.65 28.32
CA LEU A 525 4.90 -1.08 28.21
C LEU A 525 5.24 -1.54 26.79
N PHE A 526 4.39 -2.36 26.18
CA PHE A 526 4.62 -2.92 24.85
C PHE A 526 3.47 -2.56 23.91
N PRO A 527 3.28 -1.27 23.58
CA PRO A 527 2.25 -0.87 22.63
C PRO A 527 2.54 -1.49 21.27
N PRO A 528 1.58 -2.19 20.63
CA PRO A 528 1.78 -2.73 19.30
C PRO A 528 2.21 -1.66 18.30
N ILE A 529 1.72 -0.42 18.41
CA ILE A 529 2.18 0.70 17.59
C ILE A 529 2.98 1.68 18.48
N PRO A 530 4.33 1.60 18.47
CA PRO A 530 5.17 2.35 19.42
C PRO A 530 5.48 3.80 19.01
N LEU A 531 5.03 4.21 17.83
CA LEU A 531 5.09 5.59 17.36
C LEU A 531 3.88 5.91 16.47
N ILE A 532 3.40 7.13 16.55
CA ILE A 532 2.35 7.66 15.66
C ILE A 532 2.98 8.69 14.73
N GLY A 533 2.90 8.45 13.43
CA GLY A 533 3.33 9.41 12.41
C GLY A 533 2.16 10.22 11.83
N ARG A 534 2.40 11.50 11.52
CA ARG A 534 1.49 12.38 10.79
C ARG A 534 2.24 13.24 9.80
N GLN A 535 1.79 13.36 8.55
CA GLN A 535 2.33 14.33 7.61
C GLN A 535 1.46 15.58 7.61
N CYS A 536 2.07 16.75 7.82
CA CYS A 536 1.37 18.03 7.64
C CYS A 536 1.09 18.23 6.15
N VAL A 537 -0.19 18.36 5.79
CA VAL A 537 -0.64 18.63 4.41
C VAL A 537 -1.12 20.07 4.23
N LYS A 538 -1.45 20.74 5.33
CA LYS A 538 -1.88 22.13 5.38
C LYS A 538 -1.20 22.82 6.55
N GLU A 539 -0.62 24.00 6.30
CA GLU A 539 0.06 24.77 7.34
C GLU A 539 -0.87 25.06 8.52
N ASN A 540 -0.37 24.86 9.73
CA ASN A 540 -1.13 25.08 10.96
C ASN A 540 -0.22 25.48 12.14
N SER A 541 -0.83 25.94 13.23
CA SER A 541 -0.14 26.24 14.48
C SER A 541 -0.35 25.12 15.50
N VAL A 542 0.72 24.70 16.16
CA VAL A 542 0.77 23.70 17.23
C VAL A 542 1.50 24.35 18.40
N GLY A 543 0.75 24.74 19.45
CA GLY A 543 1.25 25.66 20.46
C GLY A 543 1.90 26.91 19.84
N PRO A 544 3.17 27.24 20.17
CA PRO A 544 3.87 28.40 19.60
C PRO A 544 4.50 28.13 18.22
N TYR A 545 4.35 26.93 17.66
CA TYR A 545 5.05 26.50 16.46
C TYR A 545 4.13 26.48 15.23
N VAL A 546 4.58 27.05 14.13
CA VAL A 546 4.03 26.89 12.78
C VAL A 546 4.65 25.66 12.13
N ILE A 547 3.80 24.72 11.74
CA ILE A 547 4.17 23.49 11.05
C ILE A 547 3.82 23.63 9.56
N PRO A 548 4.82 23.73 8.66
CA PRO A 548 4.55 23.86 7.22
C PRO A 548 4.26 22.51 6.54
N PRO A 549 3.59 22.51 5.38
CA PRO A 549 3.31 21.30 4.61
C PRO A 549 4.57 20.51 4.22
N GLY A 550 4.46 19.19 4.28
CA GLY A 550 5.54 18.25 3.98
C GLY A 550 6.41 17.86 5.18
N VAL A 551 6.28 18.56 6.32
CA VAL A 551 6.91 18.11 7.59
C VAL A 551 6.13 16.93 8.15
N GLU A 552 6.87 15.90 8.59
CA GLU A 552 6.29 14.75 9.29
C GLU A 552 6.45 14.90 10.81
N ILE A 553 5.36 14.78 11.54
CA ILE A 553 5.34 14.69 13.00
C ILE A 553 5.47 13.23 13.41
N ILE A 554 6.33 12.96 14.39
CA ILE A 554 6.50 11.66 15.05
C ILE A 554 6.17 11.81 16.53
N ILE A 555 5.20 11.04 17.01
CA ILE A 555 4.82 10.99 18.42
C ILE A 555 5.29 9.64 18.98
N PRO A 556 6.34 9.60 19.81
CA PRO A 556 6.94 8.35 20.28
C PRO A 556 6.13 7.76 21.44
N THR A 557 4.99 7.11 21.13
CA THR A 557 4.04 6.62 22.14
C THR A 557 4.70 5.74 23.18
N ALA A 558 5.60 4.84 22.79
CA ALA A 558 6.26 3.95 23.75
C ALA A 558 7.21 4.66 24.73
N VAL A 559 7.72 5.85 24.36
CA VAL A 559 8.49 6.71 25.27
C VAL A 559 7.56 7.52 26.17
N LEU A 560 6.51 8.12 25.58
CA LEU A 560 5.45 8.82 26.34
C LEU A 560 4.82 7.93 27.42
N HIS A 561 4.63 6.65 27.10
CA HIS A 561 4.05 5.66 28.00
C HIS A 561 4.98 5.29 29.16
N ARG A 562 6.27 5.64 29.09
CA ARG A 562 7.29 5.43 30.13
C ARG A 562 7.87 6.74 30.67
N ASP A 563 7.31 7.90 30.29
CA ASP A 563 7.77 9.19 30.81
C ASP A 563 7.49 9.27 32.31
N LYS A 564 8.56 9.30 33.11
CA LYS A 564 8.49 9.37 34.58
C LYS A 564 7.80 10.63 35.07
N GLU A 565 7.84 11.73 34.32
CA GLU A 565 7.08 12.94 34.66
C GLU A 565 5.57 12.69 34.59
N LEU A 566 5.12 11.83 33.68
CA LEU A 566 3.70 11.54 33.45
C LEU A 566 3.20 10.33 34.26
N TRP A 567 4.05 9.32 34.47
CA TRP A 567 3.68 8.01 35.03
C TRP A 567 4.26 7.73 36.43
N GLY A 568 5.22 8.52 36.89
CA GLY A 568 5.92 8.32 38.17
C GLY A 568 7.27 7.61 38.03
N GLU A 569 8.02 7.49 39.13
CA GLU A 569 9.36 6.87 39.12
C GLU A 569 9.35 5.39 38.74
N ASP A 570 8.23 4.71 38.94
CA ASP A 570 8.01 3.31 38.60
C ASP A 570 7.48 3.13 37.17
N ALA A 571 7.63 4.12 36.29
CA ALA A 571 7.15 4.07 34.90
C ALA A 571 7.70 2.88 34.10
N ASP A 572 8.89 2.38 34.42
CA ASP A 572 9.47 1.23 33.72
C ASP A 572 9.03 -0.13 34.31
N GLN A 573 8.24 -0.14 35.38
CA GLN A 573 7.77 -1.35 36.06
C GLN A 573 6.41 -1.80 35.56
N PHE A 574 6.16 -3.11 35.57
CA PHE A 574 4.84 -3.68 35.34
C PHE A 574 3.97 -3.55 36.60
N GLN A 575 3.11 -2.53 36.63
CA GLN A 575 2.21 -2.26 37.74
C GLN A 575 0.74 -2.11 37.28
N PRO A 576 0.01 -3.22 37.08
CA PRO A 576 -1.41 -3.18 36.71
C PRO A 576 -2.29 -2.35 37.64
N MET A 577 -1.96 -2.28 38.94
CA MET A 577 -2.73 -1.49 39.92
C MET A 577 -2.83 0.00 39.58
N ARG A 578 -1.94 0.52 38.71
CA ARG A 578 -2.00 1.90 38.23
C ARG A 578 -3.35 2.24 37.57
N PHE A 579 -3.99 1.23 36.96
CA PHE A 579 -5.28 1.38 36.28
C PHE A 579 -6.49 1.05 37.17
N ALA A 580 -6.30 0.73 38.46
CA ALA A 580 -7.39 0.31 39.35
C ALA A 580 -8.51 1.35 39.50
N ASN A 581 -8.17 2.63 39.43
CA ASN A 581 -9.12 3.75 39.54
C ASN A 581 -9.48 4.36 38.16
N GLY A 582 -9.25 3.60 37.08
CA GLY A 582 -9.51 4.02 35.71
C GLY A 582 -8.38 4.84 35.08
N LEU A 583 -8.48 5.01 33.76
CA LEU A 583 -7.42 5.59 32.92
C LEU A 583 -7.07 7.04 33.29
N SER A 584 -8.07 7.85 33.64
CA SER A 584 -7.87 9.27 33.98
C SER A 584 -7.03 9.51 35.23
N LYS A 585 -6.92 8.50 36.11
CA LYS A 585 -6.11 8.54 37.34
C LYS A 585 -4.80 7.76 37.21
N ALA A 586 -4.56 7.08 36.08
CA ALA A 586 -3.38 6.25 35.88
C ALA A 586 -2.12 7.06 35.55
N SER A 587 -2.27 8.28 35.04
CA SER A 587 -1.16 9.18 34.68
C SER A 587 -1.56 10.64 34.92
N LYS A 588 -0.58 11.56 34.91
CA LYS A 588 -0.84 12.99 35.11
C LYS A 588 -1.55 13.66 33.93
N HIS A 589 -1.55 13.06 32.76
CA HIS A 589 -2.17 13.62 31.56
C HIS A 589 -2.81 12.52 30.70
N ILE A 590 -4.06 12.69 30.26
CA ILE A 590 -4.80 11.63 29.55
C ILE A 590 -4.12 11.18 28.25
N LEU A 591 -3.48 12.12 27.52
CA LEU A 591 -2.72 11.81 26.29
C LEU A 591 -1.31 11.26 26.56
N ALA A 592 -0.96 10.96 27.82
CA ALA A 592 0.20 10.13 28.13
C ALA A 592 -0.04 8.66 27.74
N TYR A 593 -1.31 8.24 27.58
CA TYR A 593 -1.69 6.89 27.19
C TYR A 593 -2.41 6.90 25.83
N LEU A 594 -1.72 6.40 24.80
CA LEU A 594 -2.11 6.46 23.39
C LEU A 594 -1.94 5.13 22.62
N PRO A 595 -2.24 3.95 23.20
CA PRO A 595 -2.04 2.68 22.49
C PRO A 595 -2.92 2.53 21.23
N PHE A 596 -4.06 3.22 21.19
CA PHE A 596 -4.99 3.23 20.06
C PHE A 596 -5.02 4.58 19.31
N GLY A 597 -4.07 5.48 19.62
CA GLY A 597 -4.07 6.86 19.14
C GLY A 597 -5.14 7.74 19.81
N SER A 598 -5.42 8.88 19.18
CA SER A 598 -6.43 9.85 19.65
C SER A 598 -7.04 10.63 18.48
N GLY A 599 -8.17 11.30 18.75
CA GLY A 599 -8.89 12.13 17.78
C GLY A 599 -9.65 11.33 16.71
N PRO A 600 -9.99 11.94 15.57
CA PRO A 600 -10.83 11.31 14.54
C PRO A 600 -10.20 10.07 13.89
N ARG A 601 -8.87 9.92 14.02
CA ARG A 601 -8.09 8.77 13.53
C ARG A 601 -7.79 7.72 14.61
N THR A 602 -8.50 7.75 15.74
CA THR A 602 -8.41 6.69 16.77
C THR A 602 -8.72 5.32 16.16
N CYS A 603 -8.05 4.27 16.63
CA CYS A 603 -8.21 2.90 16.13
C CYS A 603 -9.69 2.51 16.11
N ILE A 604 -10.16 2.06 14.94
CA ILE A 604 -11.56 1.63 14.75
C ILE A 604 -11.84 0.30 15.47
N GLY A 605 -10.83 -0.58 15.51
CA GLY A 605 -10.90 -1.91 16.09
C GLY A 605 -10.57 -1.96 17.58
N GLN A 606 -10.48 -0.83 18.29
CA GLN A 606 -10.10 -0.81 19.72
C GLN A 606 -10.99 -1.72 20.58
N ASN A 607 -12.31 -1.63 20.40
CA ASN A 607 -13.25 -2.44 21.18
C ASN A 607 -13.11 -3.92 20.85
N LEU A 608 -12.91 -4.24 19.56
CA LEU A 608 -12.72 -5.61 19.09
C LEU A 608 -11.44 -6.20 19.69
N ALA A 609 -10.30 -5.53 19.52
CA ALA A 609 -9.00 -6.01 20.01
C ALA A 609 -9.01 -6.28 21.52
N LEU A 610 -9.67 -5.42 22.31
CA LEU A 610 -9.78 -5.61 23.75
C LEU A 610 -10.79 -6.70 24.16
N ALA A 611 -11.86 -6.91 23.40
CA ALA A 611 -12.81 -8.00 23.62
C ALA A 611 -12.17 -9.35 23.28
N GLU A 612 -11.52 -9.41 22.11
CA GLU A 612 -10.74 -10.55 21.62
C GLU A 612 -9.63 -10.93 22.60
N ALA A 613 -8.78 -9.98 23.01
CA ALA A 613 -7.67 -10.27 23.91
C ALA A 613 -8.13 -10.80 25.28
N ARG A 614 -9.20 -10.25 25.84
CA ARG A 614 -9.78 -10.75 27.09
C ARG A 614 -10.36 -12.15 26.94
N THR A 615 -11.07 -12.41 25.84
CA THR A 615 -11.67 -13.73 25.56
C THR A 615 -10.62 -14.81 25.41
N ILE A 616 -9.55 -14.52 24.65
CA ILE A 616 -8.45 -15.46 24.44
C ILE A 616 -7.73 -15.74 25.76
N LEU A 617 -7.39 -14.71 26.55
CA LEU A 617 -6.75 -14.92 27.85
C LEU A 617 -7.63 -15.67 28.85
N ALA A 618 -8.93 -15.35 28.90
CA ALA A 618 -9.89 -16.05 29.74
C ALA A 618 -10.08 -17.52 29.32
N THR A 619 -9.82 -17.85 28.06
CA THR A 619 -9.83 -19.23 27.57
C THR A 619 -8.55 -19.99 27.98
N ILE A 620 -7.39 -19.31 28.01
CA ILE A 620 -6.08 -19.92 28.30
C ILE A 620 -5.82 -20.05 29.81
N LEU A 621 -6.10 -19.01 30.60
CA LEU A 621 -5.73 -18.90 32.02
C LEU A 621 -6.22 -20.04 32.93
N PRO A 622 -7.46 -20.57 32.78
CA PRO A 622 -7.93 -21.68 33.60
C PRO A 622 -7.23 -23.01 33.30
N VAL A 623 -6.76 -23.20 32.07
CA VAL A 623 -6.20 -24.47 31.60
C VAL A 623 -4.69 -24.54 31.82
N TYR A 624 -4.01 -23.39 31.79
CA TYR A 624 -2.56 -23.34 31.75
C TYR A 624 -1.97 -22.38 32.79
N SER A 625 -0.88 -22.84 33.41
CA SER A 625 0.13 -22.00 34.04
C SER A 625 1.35 -21.99 33.14
N TRP A 626 2.07 -20.87 33.10
CA TRP A 626 3.19 -20.80 32.17
C TRP A 626 4.35 -19.91 32.61
N ASN A 627 5.55 -20.28 32.15
CA ASN A 627 6.83 -19.61 32.39
C ASN A 627 7.62 -19.48 31.08
N LEU A 628 8.61 -18.60 31.04
CA LEU A 628 9.50 -18.49 29.87
C LEU A 628 10.35 -19.76 29.69
N GLY A 629 10.46 -20.23 28.46
CA GLY A 629 11.32 -21.36 28.13
C GLY A 629 12.81 -21.01 28.22
N PRO A 630 13.69 -22.00 28.50
CA PRO A 630 15.15 -21.80 28.58
C PRO A 630 15.77 -21.22 27.30
N GLY A 631 15.14 -21.44 26.13
CA GLY A 631 15.59 -20.88 24.85
C GLY A 631 15.12 -19.45 24.55
N TYR A 632 14.41 -18.79 25.47
CA TYR A 632 13.85 -17.45 25.21
C TYR A 632 14.94 -16.40 24.99
N LEU A 633 14.91 -15.76 23.81
CA LEU A 633 15.75 -14.63 23.48
C LEU A 633 14.89 -13.37 23.34
N HIS A 634 14.87 -12.55 24.39
CA HIS A 634 14.15 -11.28 24.37
C HIS A 634 14.76 -10.35 23.32
N CYS A 635 13.99 -10.06 22.28
CA CYS A 635 14.40 -9.16 21.22
C CYS A 635 13.15 -8.53 20.59
N PRO A 636 12.61 -7.44 21.15
CA PRO A 636 11.51 -6.72 20.53
C PRO A 636 11.95 -6.08 19.20
N GLU A 637 11.21 -6.31 18.12
CA GLU A 637 11.43 -5.75 16.79
C GLU A 637 10.21 -4.94 16.33
N VAL A 638 10.46 -3.88 15.58
CA VAL A 638 9.41 -3.05 14.97
C VAL A 638 9.51 -3.18 13.46
N SER A 639 8.56 -3.90 12.86
CA SER A 639 8.36 -3.93 11.39
C SER A 639 7.40 -2.81 10.98
N LEU A 640 6.19 -2.89 11.51
CA LEU A 640 5.18 -1.82 11.59
C LEU A 640 4.55 -1.80 12.98
N ALA A 641 4.32 -3.01 13.52
CA ALA A 641 4.00 -3.21 14.93
C ALA A 641 5.23 -3.74 15.70
N LEU A 642 5.24 -3.52 17.01
CA LEU A 642 6.18 -4.09 17.96
C LEU A 642 5.85 -5.56 18.20
N HIS A 643 6.74 -6.48 17.84
CA HIS A 643 6.54 -7.91 18.08
C HIS A 643 7.84 -8.57 18.57
N PRO A 644 7.78 -9.77 19.16
CA PRO A 644 8.98 -10.56 19.41
C PRO A 644 9.65 -10.92 18.06
N LYS A 645 10.93 -10.59 17.90
CA LYS A 645 11.71 -10.96 16.71
C LYS A 645 11.88 -12.47 16.61
N PHE A 646 12.30 -13.04 17.73
CA PHE A 646 12.28 -14.46 17.98
C PHE A 646 10.99 -14.72 18.74
N ASP A 647 10.28 -15.80 18.39
CA ASP A 647 9.05 -16.19 19.08
C ASP A 647 9.28 -16.27 20.61
N ILE A 648 8.21 -16.27 21.40
CA ILE A 648 8.25 -16.47 22.84
C ILE A 648 7.98 -17.95 23.11
N PRO A 649 9.01 -18.82 23.24
CA PRO A 649 8.83 -20.15 23.78
C PRO A 649 8.36 -20.02 25.22
N ILE A 650 7.18 -20.57 25.47
CA ILE A 650 6.60 -20.64 26.81
C ILE A 650 6.50 -22.10 27.20
N VAL A 651 7.03 -22.43 28.38
CA VAL A 651 6.85 -23.74 29.00
C VAL A 651 5.50 -23.71 29.69
N ILE A 652 4.60 -24.54 29.19
CA ILE A 652 3.22 -24.62 29.66
C ILE A 652 3.08 -25.81 30.60
N GLN A 653 2.49 -25.57 31.76
CA GLN A 653 2.03 -26.58 32.69
C GLN A 653 0.51 -26.60 32.71
N ARG A 654 -0.07 -27.76 32.40
CA ARG A 654 -1.52 -27.97 32.46
C ARG A 654 -2.00 -27.96 33.91
N LEU A 655 -3.06 -27.20 34.16
CA LEU A 655 -3.72 -27.09 35.45
C LEU A 655 -4.98 -27.96 35.44
N ARG A 656 -4.77 -29.25 35.71
CA ARG A 656 -5.77 -30.32 35.75
C ARG A 656 -6.26 -30.84 34.39
#